data_AF-A0AAW5BSY7-F1
#
_entry.id   AF-A0AAW5BSY7-F1
#
_cell.length_a   1.000
_cell.length_b   1.000
_cell.length_c   1.000
_cell.angle_alpha   90.00
_cell.angle_beta   90.00
_cell.angle_gamma   90.00
#
_symmetry.space_group_name_H-M   'P 1'
#
loop_
_entity.id
_entity.type
_entity.pdbx_description
1 polymer ?
#
loop_
_entity_poly.entity_id
_entity_poly.type
_entity_poly.pdbx_seq_one_letter_code
_entity_poly.pdbx_strand_id
1 'polypeptide(L)'
;MWREYSISYIKNNRASSISILAAAFISALFLSFLCSLFYGFWVYEVEGIILEEGDWQGRITWDMDSDSDRDRDRDRLMMIQNFGNVKKVVVNEELSSGQEIAADIYFEDARSIFRDMPLIAERLGAEEGAVSYNLKLLSRYLIHDPQDDSPPLLMTFYLVILLMVSLSLILIIRNSFAMSMNARIHQLGILSSVGASPGQIRTCLIQEAVMLSVVPILIGSMIGIALSFGVIQAIELIAADIPGRHEAGFRYHPMVFVVTILSSFLTVLGSAWIPAGKLSRMPPLEAIRNTGEWKLKKEGHSHILRFLFGMEGELAGNSMKARKRAMYTSTLSLTLACLGFTLTLCFFTLSGISTRYTYFEKYQSMWDVMATVEDMDIEDFRMTRQWKELQALDRVRDLAVYQRLEAAARIPESGESQELAALGGIGMVAGPSAEKVNDAWLVRAPVVVLDDDSFMEYCSRIGALPRLDGAIVLNRIWDSLNSSFRYPIYIPYVDESLGTVVLQEGKTSGSGTGEALAGTGQNESRQKEAVEIPVIAYTQEVPVLREEYDSHSLVQFIPLSLWEEISVNIGEGRQDTCIRILAAEGASLADLDALENDVLELFGGQQYGIGIENRIQEKITNDYMIFGYELILGGLCSILGLIGIANVFSNTLGFLRQRRREFARYMSIGMTPSGIRRLFCIEALVTAGRPILITLPIAVAVTGFMIKASYLDPMEFMAQAPVIPILLFCLAIFGFVALAYYLGGRRVMRCNLSDALRDDTLE
;
A
#
# COMPACT_ATOMS: atom_id res chain seq x y z
N MET A 1 -11.44 -50.56 -7.23
CA MET A 1 -12.26 -50.10 -8.37
C MET A 1 -12.09 -48.61 -8.71
N TRP A 2 -12.77 -47.64 -8.07
CA TRP A 2 -12.70 -46.21 -8.50
C TRP A 2 -11.31 -45.57 -8.42
N ARG A 3 -10.52 -45.95 -7.41
CA ARG A 3 -9.11 -45.53 -7.26
C ARG A 3 -8.23 -46.07 -8.40
N GLU A 4 -8.32 -47.37 -8.70
CA GLU A 4 -7.56 -48.00 -9.78
C GLU A 4 -7.96 -47.47 -11.16
N TYR A 5 -9.27 -47.21 -11.35
CA TYR A 5 -9.79 -46.57 -12.56
C TYR A 5 -9.18 -45.17 -12.76
N SER A 6 -9.15 -44.37 -11.70
CA SER A 6 -8.57 -43.02 -11.74
C SER A 6 -7.06 -43.05 -12.05
N ILE A 7 -6.32 -43.98 -11.43
CA ILE A 7 -4.88 -44.17 -11.68
C ILE A 7 -4.60 -44.56 -13.14
N SER A 8 -5.38 -45.52 -13.66
CA SER A 8 -5.25 -45.97 -15.05
C SER A 8 -5.50 -44.84 -16.04
N TYR A 9 -6.53 -44.02 -15.79
CA TYR A 9 -6.82 -42.86 -16.63
C TYR A 9 -5.70 -41.82 -16.63
N ILE A 10 -5.18 -41.45 -15.45
CA ILE A 10 -4.08 -40.48 -15.32
C ILE A 10 -2.85 -40.95 -16.12
N LYS A 11 -2.55 -42.25 -16.12
CA LYS A 11 -1.42 -42.82 -16.84
C LYS A 11 -1.58 -42.73 -18.36
N ASN A 12 -2.79 -42.91 -18.86
CA ASN A 12 -3.08 -42.93 -20.30
C ASN A 12 -3.32 -41.54 -20.91
N ASN A 13 -3.84 -40.56 -20.14
CA ASN A 13 -4.14 -39.22 -20.67
C ASN A 13 -3.21 -38.11 -20.12
N ARG A 14 -1.91 -38.27 -20.40
CA ARG A 14 -0.85 -37.37 -19.88
C ARG A 14 -1.09 -35.90 -20.18
N ALA A 15 -1.56 -35.53 -21.37
CA ALA A 15 -1.74 -34.13 -21.75
C ALA A 15 -2.80 -33.40 -20.89
N SER A 16 -3.90 -34.09 -20.53
CA SER A 16 -4.96 -33.52 -19.69
C SER A 16 -4.52 -33.41 -18.23
N SER A 17 -3.82 -34.45 -17.74
CA SER A 17 -3.25 -34.47 -16.40
C SER A 17 -2.17 -33.41 -16.20
N ILE A 18 -1.30 -33.18 -17.20
CA ILE A 18 -0.26 -32.13 -17.15
C ILE A 18 -0.88 -30.74 -17.01
N SER A 19 -1.99 -30.45 -17.71
CA SER A 19 -2.64 -29.14 -17.57
C SER A 19 -3.18 -28.90 -16.17
N ILE A 20 -3.79 -29.91 -15.54
CA ILE A 20 -4.30 -29.81 -14.16
C ILE A 20 -3.12 -29.64 -13.19
N LEU A 21 -2.07 -30.45 -13.39
CA LEU A 21 -0.86 -30.46 -12.59
C LEU A 21 -0.18 -29.08 -12.59
N ALA A 22 -0.04 -28.48 -13.78
CA ALA A 22 0.52 -27.14 -13.94
C ALA A 22 -0.37 -26.06 -13.28
N ALA A 23 -1.69 -26.11 -13.46
CA ALA A 23 -2.59 -25.12 -12.87
C ALA A 23 -2.57 -25.16 -11.33
N ALA A 24 -2.60 -26.36 -10.74
CA ALA A 24 -2.52 -26.56 -9.29
C ALA A 24 -1.15 -26.13 -8.73
N PHE A 25 -0.06 -26.50 -9.42
CA PHE A 25 1.30 -26.10 -9.07
C PHE A 25 1.45 -24.57 -9.01
N ILE A 26 1.07 -23.89 -10.10
CA ILE A 26 1.25 -22.45 -10.24
C ILE A 26 0.40 -21.68 -9.21
N SER A 27 -0.84 -22.13 -8.96
CA SER A 27 -1.68 -21.48 -7.96
C SER A 27 -1.14 -21.64 -6.54
N ALA A 28 -0.65 -22.82 -6.18
CA ALA A 28 -0.08 -23.06 -4.85
C ALA A 28 1.24 -22.32 -4.65
N LEU A 29 2.09 -22.30 -5.68
CA LEU A 29 3.32 -21.50 -5.70
C LEU A 29 3.04 -20.03 -5.46
N PHE A 30 2.10 -19.46 -6.22
CA PHE A 30 1.77 -18.04 -6.12
C PHE A 30 1.18 -17.68 -4.76
N LEU A 31 0.22 -18.47 -4.26
CA LEU A 31 -0.38 -18.24 -2.96
C LEU A 31 0.65 -18.35 -1.83
N SER A 32 1.53 -19.35 -1.89
CA SER A 32 2.58 -19.54 -0.89
C SER A 32 3.63 -18.43 -0.93
N PHE A 33 4.02 -17.99 -2.12
CA PHE A 33 4.94 -16.86 -2.30
C PHE A 33 4.36 -15.57 -1.73
N LEU A 34 3.10 -15.25 -2.06
CA LEU A 34 2.42 -14.06 -1.55
C LEU A 34 2.26 -14.07 -0.03
N CYS A 35 1.79 -15.18 0.54
CA CYS A 35 1.63 -15.27 1.99
C CYS A 35 2.98 -15.21 2.73
N SER A 36 4.03 -15.80 2.16
CA SER A 36 5.38 -15.74 2.73
C SER A 36 5.94 -14.33 2.72
N LEU A 37 5.85 -13.63 1.59
CA LEU A 37 6.30 -12.25 1.47
C LEU A 37 5.50 -11.30 2.37
N PHE A 38 4.17 -11.40 2.35
CA PHE A 38 3.31 -10.55 3.18
C PHE A 38 3.59 -10.75 4.67
N TYR A 39 3.75 -12.01 5.11
CA TYR A 39 4.13 -12.29 6.49
C TYR A 39 5.51 -11.72 6.84
N GLY A 40 6.50 -11.89 5.95
CA GLY A 40 7.84 -11.34 6.14
C GLY A 40 7.85 -9.82 6.28
N PHE A 41 7.17 -9.10 5.38
CA PHE A 41 7.05 -7.64 5.46
C PHE A 41 6.30 -7.19 6.71
N TRP A 42 5.20 -7.84 7.04
CA TRP A 42 4.42 -7.49 8.22
C TRP A 42 5.23 -7.65 9.51
N VAL A 43 5.98 -8.76 9.64
CA VAL A 43 6.87 -8.96 10.80
C VAL A 43 7.97 -7.91 10.84
N TYR A 44 8.61 -7.63 9.69
CA TYR A 44 9.66 -6.62 9.60
C TYR A 44 9.17 -5.22 10.01
N GLU A 45 8.01 -4.78 9.50
CA GLU A 45 7.44 -3.48 9.86
C GLU A 45 7.02 -3.41 11.33
N VAL A 46 6.43 -4.48 11.88
CA VAL A 46 6.06 -4.53 13.30
C VAL A 46 7.28 -4.51 14.20
N GLU A 47 8.34 -5.26 13.86
CA GLU A 47 9.60 -5.23 14.60
C GLU A 47 10.26 -3.85 14.51
N GLY A 48 10.26 -3.21 13.34
CA GLY A 48 10.75 -1.84 13.17
C GLY A 48 10.04 -0.85 14.09
N ILE A 49 8.70 -0.85 14.10
CA ILE A 49 7.91 0.03 14.98
C ILE A 49 8.18 -0.27 16.46
N ILE A 50 8.33 -1.55 16.84
CA ILE A 50 8.64 -1.92 18.23
C ILE A 50 10.03 -1.44 18.65
N LEU A 51 11.00 -1.44 17.73
CA LEU A 51 12.36 -0.97 18.00
C LEU A 51 12.44 0.55 18.08
N GLU A 52 11.65 1.26 17.26
CA GLU A 52 11.61 2.73 17.23
C GLU A 52 10.75 3.34 18.35
N GLU A 53 9.52 2.84 18.54
CA GLU A 53 8.52 3.46 19.43
C GLU A 53 8.15 2.60 20.64
N GLY A 54 8.60 1.34 20.71
CA GLY A 54 8.20 0.38 21.74
C GLY A 54 6.94 -0.43 21.39
N ASP A 55 6.63 -1.43 22.22
CA ASP A 55 5.52 -2.39 21.97
C ASP A 55 4.17 -2.00 22.61
N TRP A 56 4.07 -0.77 23.14
CA TRP A 56 2.87 -0.26 23.82
C TRP A 56 1.73 0.04 22.83
N GLN A 57 0.47 -0.10 23.27
CA GLN A 57 -0.70 0.06 22.41
C GLN A 57 -1.46 1.36 22.69
N GLY A 58 -1.68 1.66 23.96
CA GLY A 58 -2.20 2.94 24.42
C GLY A 58 -1.38 3.41 25.61
N ARG A 59 -1.24 4.71 25.77
CA ARG A 59 -0.51 5.34 26.86
C ARG A 59 -1.42 6.38 27.50
N ILE A 60 -1.37 6.46 28.81
CA ILE A 60 -2.12 7.47 29.58
C ILE A 60 -1.16 8.17 30.53
N THR A 61 -1.27 9.50 30.60
CA THR A 61 -0.52 10.32 31.55
C THR A 61 -1.47 10.90 32.61
N TRP A 62 -0.97 11.08 33.83
CA TRP A 62 -1.70 11.79 34.89
C TRP A 62 -0.75 12.34 35.94
N ASP A 63 -1.18 13.38 36.65
CA ASP A 63 -0.43 13.99 37.75
C ASP A 63 -0.47 13.14 39.04
N MET A 64 0.69 13.03 39.69
CA MET A 64 0.88 12.62 41.07
C MET A 64 0.30 13.69 42.01
N ASP A 65 -0.59 13.26 42.90
CA ASP A 65 -1.07 14.12 43.98
C ASP A 65 0.10 14.47 44.93
N SER A 66 0.30 15.77 45.19
CA SER A 66 1.34 16.22 46.12
C SER A 66 1.01 15.80 47.57
N ASP A 67 1.96 15.10 48.20
CA ASP A 67 2.05 14.79 49.64
C ASP A 67 0.92 13.96 50.31
N SER A 68 0.01 13.31 49.57
CA SER A 68 -0.85 12.26 50.13
C SER A 68 -1.10 11.07 49.21
N ASP A 69 -0.60 9.91 49.66
CA ASP A 69 -0.84 8.53 49.18
C ASP A 69 -0.19 8.08 47.86
N ARG A 70 1.06 7.57 47.95
CA ARG A 70 1.60 6.56 47.00
C ARG A 70 0.65 5.36 46.83
N ASP A 71 -0.22 5.12 47.81
CA ASP A 71 -1.26 4.10 47.74
C ASP A 71 -2.33 4.44 46.68
N ARG A 72 -2.60 5.72 46.41
CA ARG A 72 -3.62 6.16 45.45
C ARG A 72 -3.18 5.96 43.99
N ASP A 73 -1.92 6.22 43.67
CA ASP A 73 -1.37 5.91 42.34
C ASP A 73 -1.23 4.40 42.12
N ARG A 74 -0.92 3.65 43.19
CA ARG A 74 -0.97 2.18 43.15
C ARG A 74 -2.39 1.67 42.92
N ASP A 75 -3.40 2.30 43.53
CA ASP A 75 -4.81 2.00 43.32
C ASP A 75 -5.26 2.37 41.89
N ARG A 76 -4.78 3.48 41.31
CA ARG A 76 -5.00 3.85 39.91
C ARG A 76 -4.39 2.82 38.96
N LEU A 77 -3.14 2.42 39.16
CA LEU A 77 -2.50 1.35 38.37
C LEU A 77 -3.25 0.02 38.51
N MET A 78 -3.67 -0.34 39.72
CA MET A 78 -4.51 -1.52 39.96
C MET A 78 -5.88 -1.40 39.28
N MET A 79 -6.46 -0.21 39.22
CA MET A 79 -7.72 0.06 38.54
C MET A 79 -7.60 -0.15 37.02
N ILE A 80 -6.52 0.35 36.42
CA ILE A 80 -6.23 0.13 34.99
C ILE A 80 -5.98 -1.36 34.75
N GLN A 81 -5.17 -2.02 35.58
CA GLN A 81 -4.85 -3.44 35.45
C GLN A 81 -6.08 -4.36 35.66
N ASN A 82 -7.04 -3.94 36.48
CA ASN A 82 -8.31 -4.65 36.70
C ASN A 82 -9.38 -4.33 35.65
N PHE A 83 -9.10 -3.44 34.70
CA PHE A 83 -10.01 -3.17 33.61
C PHE A 83 -10.11 -4.42 32.72
N GLY A 84 -11.32 -4.87 32.41
CA GLY A 84 -11.56 -6.24 31.91
C GLY A 84 -10.90 -6.61 30.57
N ASN A 85 -10.38 -5.64 29.81
CA ASN A 85 -9.67 -5.86 28.55
C ASN A 85 -8.19 -5.47 28.61
N VAL A 86 -7.66 -5.09 29.78
CA VAL A 86 -6.25 -4.76 29.99
C VAL A 86 -5.50 -6.03 30.37
N LYS A 87 -4.43 -6.32 29.62
CA LYS A 87 -3.53 -7.46 29.81
C LYS A 87 -2.41 -7.15 30.79
N LYS A 88 -1.73 -6.03 30.59
CA LYS A 88 -0.66 -5.54 31.48
C LYS A 88 -0.58 -4.02 31.37
N VAL A 89 -0.05 -3.41 32.43
CA VAL A 89 0.26 -1.98 32.52
C VAL A 89 1.72 -1.88 32.97
N VAL A 90 2.51 -1.06 32.28
CA VAL A 90 3.92 -0.83 32.60
C VAL A 90 4.10 0.67 32.77
N VAL A 91 4.69 1.10 33.88
CA VAL A 91 5.04 2.51 34.08
C VAL A 91 6.26 2.81 33.23
N ASN A 92 6.19 3.85 32.41
CA ASN A 92 7.29 4.29 31.58
C ASN A 92 8.16 5.25 32.40
N GLU A 93 9.29 4.76 32.91
CA GLU A 93 10.17 5.53 33.81
C GLU A 93 10.89 6.69 33.09
N GLU A 94 11.10 6.59 31.78
CA GLU A 94 11.77 7.62 30.96
C GLU A 94 10.87 8.83 30.75
N LEU A 95 9.58 8.59 30.49
CA LEU A 95 8.57 9.65 30.28
C LEU A 95 7.92 10.14 31.58
N SER A 96 8.10 9.43 32.69
CA SER A 96 7.58 9.85 33.99
C SER A 96 8.52 10.88 34.61
N SER A 97 8.29 12.16 34.35
CA SER A 97 9.11 13.26 34.86
C SER A 97 8.42 13.99 36.03
N GLY A 98 9.12 14.11 37.17
CA GLY A 98 8.70 14.90 38.32
C GLY A 98 7.37 14.48 38.95
N GLN A 99 6.28 15.18 38.59
CA GLN A 99 4.92 14.98 39.09
C GLN A 99 4.02 14.21 38.12
N GLU A 100 4.41 13.92 36.88
CA GLU A 100 3.53 13.23 35.92
C GLU A 100 3.95 11.76 35.73
N ILE A 101 2.99 10.83 35.83
CA ILE A 101 3.21 9.39 35.60
C ILE A 101 2.68 9.03 34.22
N ALA A 102 3.55 8.44 33.38
CA ALA A 102 3.15 7.84 32.12
C ALA A 102 3.03 6.32 32.27
N ALA A 103 1.87 5.74 31.92
CA ALA A 103 1.68 4.30 31.91
C ALA A 103 1.32 3.75 30.52
N ASP A 104 2.11 2.79 30.09
CA ASP A 104 1.92 2.01 28.87
C ASP A 104 0.95 0.85 29.14
N ILE A 105 -0.16 0.86 28.40
CA ILE A 105 -1.27 -0.08 28.55
C ILE A 105 -1.28 -1.05 27.37
N TYR A 106 -1.42 -2.32 27.69
CA TYR A 106 -1.51 -3.42 26.74
C TYR A 106 -2.87 -4.10 26.91
N PHE A 107 -3.57 -4.33 25.81
CA PHE A 107 -4.90 -4.92 25.77
C PHE A 107 -4.87 -6.41 25.40
N GLU A 108 -5.84 -7.17 25.89
CA GLU A 108 -6.11 -8.54 25.41
C GLU A 108 -6.73 -8.51 24.00
N ASP A 109 -7.71 -7.63 23.77
CA ASP A 109 -8.24 -7.29 22.45
C ASP A 109 -8.02 -5.81 22.15
N ALA A 110 -6.98 -5.51 21.37
CA ALA A 110 -6.63 -4.14 20.98
C ALA A 110 -7.71 -3.48 20.09
N ARG A 111 -8.67 -4.22 19.52
CA ARG A 111 -9.70 -3.63 18.62
C ARG A 111 -10.65 -2.68 19.32
N SER A 112 -10.84 -2.84 20.62
CA SER A 112 -11.69 -1.93 21.40
C SER A 112 -10.92 -0.79 22.04
N ILE A 113 -9.64 -0.58 21.69
CA ILE A 113 -8.79 0.44 22.32
C ILE A 113 -9.40 1.85 22.26
N PHE A 114 -9.96 2.26 21.11
CA PHE A 114 -10.62 3.56 20.94
C PHE A 114 -11.92 3.72 21.74
N ARG A 115 -12.48 2.63 22.27
CA ARG A 115 -13.63 2.65 23.19
C ARG A 115 -13.17 2.54 24.64
N ASP A 116 -12.20 1.68 24.92
CA ASP A 116 -11.81 1.31 26.26
C ASP A 116 -10.86 2.35 26.88
N MET A 117 -9.95 2.97 26.11
CA MET A 117 -9.05 4.01 26.60
C MET A 117 -9.78 5.27 27.10
N PRO A 118 -10.77 5.84 26.38
CA PRO A 118 -11.55 6.97 26.90
C PRO A 118 -12.30 6.63 28.20
N LEU A 119 -12.80 5.40 28.34
CA LEU A 119 -13.48 4.93 29.56
C LEU A 119 -12.50 4.74 30.73
N ILE A 120 -11.26 4.32 30.45
CA ILE A 120 -10.20 4.24 31.45
C ILE A 120 -9.83 5.66 31.90
N ALA A 121 -9.65 6.59 30.96
CA ALA A 121 -9.33 8.00 31.25
C ALA A 121 -10.43 8.70 32.07
N GLU A 122 -11.70 8.55 31.69
CA GLU A 122 -12.85 9.11 32.41
C GLU A 122 -12.91 8.59 33.86
N ARG A 123 -12.61 7.30 34.06
CA ARG A 123 -12.60 6.67 35.37
C ARG A 123 -11.42 7.09 36.25
N LEU A 124 -10.30 7.44 35.64
CA LEU A 124 -9.12 7.97 36.33
C LEU A 124 -9.27 9.47 36.67
N GLY A 125 -10.22 10.16 36.02
CA GLY A 125 -10.33 11.61 36.09
C GLY A 125 -9.17 12.32 35.38
N ALA A 126 -8.59 11.69 34.36
CA ALA A 126 -7.51 12.26 33.56
C ALA A 126 -8.03 13.41 32.68
N GLU A 127 -7.16 14.37 32.36
CA GLU A 127 -7.52 15.54 31.54
C GLU A 127 -7.88 15.16 30.09
N GLU A 128 -8.70 16.01 29.44
CA GLU A 128 -9.01 15.88 28.01
C GLU A 128 -7.72 16.05 27.19
N GLY A 129 -7.17 14.94 26.69
CA GLY A 129 -5.91 14.91 25.91
C GLY A 129 -4.80 14.05 26.52
N ALA A 130 -4.96 13.54 27.75
CA ALA A 130 -3.97 12.72 28.45
C ALA A 130 -3.76 11.30 27.87
N VAL A 131 -4.47 10.96 26.79
CA VAL A 131 -4.45 9.64 26.16
C VAL A 131 -3.71 9.71 24.83
N SER A 132 -2.66 8.91 24.70
CA SER A 132 -1.93 8.71 23.46
C SER A 132 -2.09 7.27 22.96
N TYR A 133 -2.03 7.10 21.63
CA TYR A 133 -2.17 5.80 20.97
C TYR A 133 -0.96 5.56 20.07
N ASN A 134 -0.43 4.33 20.07
CA ASN A 134 0.57 3.94 19.08
C ASN A 134 -0.14 3.62 17.76
N LEU A 135 -0.51 4.68 17.02
CA LEU A 135 -1.27 4.58 15.78
C LEU A 135 -0.51 3.81 14.70
N LYS A 136 0.83 3.89 14.67
CA LYS A 136 1.64 3.13 13.72
C LYS A 136 1.49 1.63 13.96
N LEU A 137 1.66 1.16 15.20
CA LEU A 137 1.51 -0.25 15.56
C LEU A 137 0.06 -0.73 15.38
N LEU A 138 -0.93 0.05 15.84
CA LEU A 138 -2.36 -0.28 15.71
C LEU A 138 -2.81 -0.39 14.25
N SER A 139 -2.32 0.50 13.39
CA SER A 139 -2.65 0.48 11.96
C SER A 139 -2.19 -0.81 11.27
N ARG A 140 -1.04 -1.40 11.68
CA ARG A 140 -0.57 -2.70 11.17
C ARG A 140 -1.45 -3.87 11.58
N TYR A 141 -2.26 -3.71 12.63
CA TYR A 141 -3.30 -4.65 13.05
C TYR A 141 -4.68 -4.33 12.45
N LEU A 142 -4.75 -3.39 11.49
CA LEU A 142 -5.99 -2.85 10.91
C LEU A 142 -6.93 -2.22 11.95
N ILE A 143 -6.35 -1.61 12.99
CA ILE A 143 -7.08 -0.87 14.01
C ILE A 143 -6.88 0.62 13.69
N HIS A 144 -7.94 1.28 13.23
CA HIS A 144 -7.96 2.69 12.86
C HIS A 144 -8.93 3.46 13.74
N ASP A 145 -8.66 4.74 13.92
CA ASP A 145 -9.54 5.63 14.66
C ASP A 145 -10.89 5.75 13.92
N PRO A 146 -12.03 5.45 14.58
CA PRO A 146 -13.35 5.64 13.99
C PRO A 146 -13.70 7.09 13.60
N GLN A 147 -12.99 8.08 14.15
CA GLN A 147 -13.21 9.51 13.89
C GLN A 147 -12.31 10.10 12.81
N ASP A 148 -11.38 9.32 12.24
CA ASP A 148 -10.54 9.77 11.14
C ASP A 148 -11.36 9.83 9.83
N ASP A 149 -11.63 11.05 9.37
CA ASP A 149 -12.38 11.35 8.15
C ASP A 149 -11.64 10.95 6.85
N SER A 150 -10.38 10.49 6.94
CA SER A 150 -9.50 10.22 5.79
C SER A 150 -8.78 8.86 5.82
N PRO A 151 -9.52 7.72 5.85
CA PRO A 151 -8.88 6.41 5.88
C PRO A 151 -7.99 6.19 4.63
N PRO A 152 -6.80 5.59 4.77
CA PRO A 152 -5.89 5.36 3.65
C PRO A 152 -6.50 4.37 2.64
N LEU A 153 -7.12 4.90 1.58
CA LEU A 153 -7.79 4.11 0.53
C LEU A 153 -6.83 3.19 -0.25
N LEU A 154 -5.52 3.43 -0.17
CA LEU A 154 -4.47 2.60 -0.78
C LEU A 154 -4.59 1.12 -0.38
N MET A 155 -4.83 0.83 0.91
CA MET A 155 -4.98 -0.55 1.39
C MET A 155 -6.23 -1.23 0.83
N THR A 156 -7.33 -0.47 0.72
CA THR A 156 -8.58 -0.96 0.12
C THR A 156 -8.37 -1.31 -1.36
N PHE A 157 -7.66 -0.47 -2.12
CA PHE A 157 -7.33 -0.76 -3.52
C PHE A 157 -6.47 -2.03 -3.65
N TYR A 158 -5.46 -2.19 -2.80
CA TYR A 158 -4.63 -3.39 -2.77
C TYR A 158 -5.47 -4.65 -2.53
N LEU A 159 -6.38 -4.63 -1.55
CA LEU A 159 -7.26 -5.76 -1.23
C LEU A 159 -8.19 -6.12 -2.40
N VAL A 160 -8.77 -5.12 -3.07
CA VAL A 160 -9.67 -5.34 -4.22
C VAL A 160 -8.92 -5.98 -5.39
N ILE A 161 -7.72 -5.49 -5.71
CA ILE A 161 -6.88 -6.05 -6.79
C ILE A 161 -6.48 -7.49 -6.45
N LEU A 162 -6.06 -7.75 -5.21
CA LEU A 162 -5.70 -9.08 -4.73
C LEU A 162 -6.88 -10.07 -4.81
N LEU A 163 -8.08 -9.64 -4.41
CA LEU A 163 -9.29 -10.46 -4.48
C LEU A 163 -9.64 -10.80 -5.93
N MET A 164 -9.52 -9.84 -6.85
CA MET A 164 -9.75 -10.09 -8.27
C MET A 164 -8.73 -11.08 -8.86
N VAL A 165 -7.44 -10.92 -8.53
CA VAL A 165 -6.37 -11.82 -8.95
C VAL A 165 -6.63 -13.25 -8.45
N SER A 166 -7.00 -13.40 -7.17
CA SER A 166 -7.31 -14.72 -6.61
C SER A 166 -8.53 -15.35 -7.30
N LEU A 167 -9.58 -14.58 -7.58
CA LEU A 167 -10.74 -15.05 -8.34
C LEU A 167 -10.36 -15.54 -9.74
N SER A 168 -9.45 -14.84 -10.42
CA SER A 168 -8.91 -15.26 -11.71
C SER A 168 -8.25 -16.64 -11.62
N LEU A 169 -7.37 -16.87 -10.62
CA LEU A 169 -6.70 -18.16 -10.41
C LEU A 169 -7.68 -19.30 -10.18
N ILE A 170 -8.70 -19.09 -9.35
CA ILE A 170 -9.76 -20.07 -9.09
C ILE A 170 -10.47 -20.47 -10.40
N LEU A 171 -10.79 -19.49 -11.25
CA LEU A 171 -11.44 -19.75 -12.54
C LEU A 171 -10.54 -20.51 -13.51
N ILE A 172 -9.23 -20.27 -13.48
CA ILE A 172 -8.24 -20.98 -14.31
C ILE A 172 -8.23 -22.48 -13.93
N ILE A 173 -8.14 -22.79 -12.64
CA ILE A 173 -8.15 -24.17 -12.13
C ILE A 173 -9.46 -24.87 -12.50
N ARG A 174 -10.59 -24.19 -12.25
CA ARG A 174 -11.93 -24.69 -12.62
C ARG A 174 -12.01 -25.01 -14.11
N ASN A 175 -11.47 -24.16 -14.96
CA ASN A 175 -11.49 -24.35 -16.41
C ASN A 175 -10.68 -25.58 -16.83
N SER A 176 -9.50 -25.79 -16.23
CA SER A 176 -8.67 -26.97 -16.48
C SER A 176 -9.39 -28.27 -16.08
N PHE A 177 -10.01 -28.31 -14.89
CA PHE A 177 -10.80 -29.46 -14.46
C PHE A 177 -12.03 -29.68 -15.35
N ALA A 178 -12.77 -28.63 -15.68
CA ALA A 178 -13.93 -28.73 -16.55
C ALA A 178 -13.56 -29.33 -17.92
N MET A 179 -12.44 -28.92 -18.50
CA MET A 179 -11.94 -29.47 -19.76
C MET A 179 -11.58 -30.96 -19.65
N SER A 180 -10.81 -31.34 -18.63
CA SER A 180 -10.37 -32.72 -18.40
C SER A 180 -11.53 -33.68 -18.10
N MET A 181 -12.51 -33.24 -17.31
CA MET A 181 -13.67 -34.05 -16.95
C MET A 181 -14.66 -34.15 -18.11
N ASN A 182 -14.87 -33.08 -18.89
CA ASN A 182 -15.74 -33.11 -20.07
C ASN A 182 -15.21 -34.04 -21.17
N ALA A 183 -13.88 -34.20 -21.29
CA ALA A 183 -13.29 -35.15 -22.22
C ALA A 183 -13.72 -36.61 -21.97
N ARG A 184 -14.29 -36.91 -20.79
CA ARG A 184 -14.71 -38.24 -20.36
C ARG A 184 -16.22 -38.41 -20.21
N ILE A 185 -17.02 -37.45 -20.66
CA ILE A 185 -18.48 -37.52 -20.55
C ILE A 185 -19.02 -38.88 -21.02
N HIS A 186 -18.52 -39.40 -22.15
CA HIS A 186 -18.96 -40.68 -22.70
C HIS A 186 -18.65 -41.87 -21.77
N GLN A 187 -17.42 -41.95 -21.24
CA GLN A 187 -17.02 -43.00 -20.29
C GLN A 187 -17.86 -42.94 -19.00
N LEU A 188 -18.13 -41.73 -18.50
CA LEU A 188 -19.02 -41.51 -17.35
C LEU A 188 -20.47 -41.87 -17.67
N GLY A 189 -20.90 -41.66 -18.92
CA GLY A 189 -22.20 -42.09 -19.46
C GLY A 189 -22.36 -43.61 -19.43
N ILE A 190 -21.35 -44.35 -19.89
CA ILE A 190 -21.34 -45.82 -19.82
C ILE A 190 -21.41 -46.29 -18.37
N LEU A 191 -20.61 -45.70 -17.48
CA LEU A 191 -20.60 -46.05 -16.05
C LEU A 191 -21.95 -45.80 -15.38
N SER A 192 -22.60 -44.68 -15.68
CA SER A 192 -23.96 -44.39 -15.18
C SER A 192 -25.02 -45.31 -15.79
N SER A 193 -24.88 -45.74 -17.05
CA SER A 193 -25.73 -46.78 -17.66
C SER A 193 -25.57 -48.16 -17.01
N VAL A 194 -24.37 -48.48 -16.51
CA VAL A 194 -24.11 -49.72 -15.75
C VAL A 194 -24.65 -49.65 -14.32
N GLY A 195 -25.09 -48.46 -13.86
CA GLY A 195 -25.73 -48.25 -12.55
C GLY A 195 -24.90 -47.45 -11.55
N ALA A 196 -23.81 -46.80 -11.97
CA ALA A 196 -23.05 -45.91 -11.08
C ALA A 196 -23.90 -44.71 -10.64
N SER A 197 -23.98 -44.47 -9.34
CA SER A 197 -24.75 -43.35 -8.80
C SER A 197 -24.06 -42.00 -9.06
N PRO A 198 -24.79 -40.87 -9.14
CA PRO A 198 -24.20 -39.54 -9.24
C PRO A 198 -23.17 -39.25 -8.12
N GLY A 199 -23.42 -39.75 -6.91
CA GLY A 199 -22.48 -39.63 -5.80
C GLY A 199 -21.16 -40.38 -6.03
N GLN A 200 -21.22 -41.57 -6.63
CA GLN A 200 -20.04 -42.37 -6.96
C GLN A 200 -19.19 -41.71 -8.07
N ILE A 201 -19.83 -41.19 -9.13
CA ILE A 201 -19.14 -40.47 -10.21
C ILE A 201 -18.46 -39.21 -9.68
N ARG A 202 -19.17 -38.43 -8.85
CA ARG A 202 -18.62 -37.22 -8.25
C ARG A 202 -17.42 -37.52 -7.35
N THR A 203 -17.52 -38.56 -6.52
CA THR A 203 -16.43 -38.96 -5.62
C THR A 203 -15.21 -39.43 -6.42
N CYS A 204 -15.41 -40.17 -7.52
CA CYS A 204 -14.33 -40.58 -8.42
C CYS A 204 -13.59 -39.36 -9.00
N LEU A 205 -14.32 -38.36 -9.51
CA LEU A 205 -13.73 -37.16 -10.11
C LEU A 205 -12.98 -36.31 -9.08
N ILE A 206 -13.48 -36.22 -7.84
CA ILE A 206 -12.80 -35.53 -6.75
C ILE A 206 -11.54 -36.29 -6.31
N GLN A 207 -11.59 -37.61 -6.20
CA GLN A 207 -10.41 -38.42 -5.85
C GLN A 207 -9.28 -38.25 -6.86
N GLU A 208 -9.61 -38.19 -8.15
CA GLU A 208 -8.64 -37.90 -9.20
C GLU A 208 -8.09 -36.47 -9.10
N ALA A 209 -8.95 -35.47 -8.85
CA ALA A 209 -8.51 -34.09 -8.66
C ALA A 209 -7.53 -33.96 -7.49
N VAL A 210 -7.82 -34.63 -6.36
CA VAL A 210 -6.91 -34.71 -5.21
C VAL A 210 -5.60 -35.38 -5.60
N MET A 211 -5.65 -36.53 -6.27
CA MET A 211 -4.44 -37.26 -6.68
C MET A 211 -3.55 -36.46 -7.61
N LEU A 212 -4.14 -35.68 -8.52
CA LEU A 212 -3.40 -34.84 -9.47
C LEU A 212 -2.84 -33.57 -8.83
N SER A 213 -3.44 -33.06 -7.75
CA SER A 213 -3.09 -31.75 -7.19
C SER A 213 -2.27 -31.79 -5.90
N VAL A 214 -2.28 -32.89 -5.13
CA VAL A 214 -1.53 -32.95 -3.85
C VAL A 214 -0.03 -32.71 -4.03
N VAL A 215 0.61 -33.44 -4.94
CA VAL A 215 2.06 -33.30 -5.19
C VAL A 215 2.40 -31.89 -5.73
N PRO A 216 1.67 -31.36 -6.73
CA PRO A 216 1.84 -29.98 -7.19
C PRO A 216 1.68 -28.91 -6.13
N ILE A 217 0.70 -29.07 -5.24
CA ILE A 217 0.48 -28.11 -4.15
C ILE A 217 1.69 -28.10 -3.23
N LEU A 218 2.19 -29.27 -2.82
CA LEU A 218 3.35 -29.37 -1.94
C LEU A 218 4.62 -28.78 -2.58
N ILE A 219 4.93 -29.18 -3.82
CA ILE A 219 6.11 -28.67 -4.55
C ILE A 219 5.95 -27.17 -4.82
N GLY A 220 4.75 -26.73 -5.22
CA GLY A 220 4.42 -25.33 -5.44
C GLY A 220 4.66 -24.50 -4.20
N SER A 221 4.11 -24.91 -3.06
CA SER A 221 4.31 -24.22 -1.78
C SER A 221 5.77 -24.15 -1.36
N MET A 222 6.53 -25.25 -1.49
CA MET A 222 7.98 -25.25 -1.21
C MET A 222 8.75 -24.25 -2.09
N ILE A 223 8.47 -24.25 -3.40
CA ILE A 223 9.12 -23.33 -4.34
C ILE A 223 8.68 -21.89 -4.08
N GLY A 224 7.42 -21.66 -3.69
CA GLY A 224 6.93 -20.33 -3.32
C GLY A 224 7.65 -19.74 -2.11
N ILE A 225 7.91 -20.57 -1.09
CA ILE A 225 8.73 -20.17 0.07
C ILE A 225 10.18 -19.90 -0.36
N ALA A 226 10.78 -20.79 -1.16
CA ALA A 226 12.14 -20.61 -1.65
C ALA A 226 12.30 -19.34 -2.50
N LEU A 227 11.29 -19.00 -3.31
CA LEU A 227 11.24 -17.76 -4.08
C LEU A 227 11.16 -16.54 -3.15
N SER A 228 10.33 -16.61 -2.10
CA SER A 228 10.22 -15.55 -1.09
C SER A 228 11.54 -15.35 -0.34
N PHE A 229 12.21 -16.44 0.04
CA PHE A 229 13.55 -16.39 0.62
C PHE A 229 14.54 -15.72 -0.34
N GLY A 230 14.55 -16.11 -1.63
CA GLY A 230 15.42 -15.51 -2.64
C GLY A 230 15.19 -14.01 -2.83
N VAL A 231 13.93 -13.56 -2.78
CA VAL A 231 13.58 -12.13 -2.84
C VAL A 231 14.07 -11.38 -1.61
N ILE A 232 13.87 -11.92 -0.41
CA ILE A 232 14.33 -11.29 0.83
C ILE A 232 15.87 -11.21 0.86
N GLN A 233 16.57 -12.27 0.45
CA GLN A 233 18.03 -12.23 0.32
C GLN A 233 18.52 -11.25 -0.75
N ALA A 234 17.77 -11.08 -1.84
CA ALA A 234 18.12 -10.09 -2.86
C ALA A 234 17.98 -8.66 -2.31
N ILE A 235 16.91 -8.40 -1.55
CA ILE A 235 16.72 -7.11 -0.86
C ILE A 235 17.84 -6.90 0.16
N GLU A 236 18.17 -7.91 0.96
CA GLU A 236 19.26 -7.84 1.95
C GLU A 236 20.61 -7.52 1.29
N LEU A 237 20.93 -8.19 0.18
CA LEU A 237 22.18 -7.96 -0.55
C LEU A 237 22.27 -6.57 -1.16
N ILE A 238 21.14 -6.03 -1.62
CA ILE A 238 21.05 -4.68 -2.19
C ILE A 238 21.10 -3.62 -1.06
N ALA A 239 20.55 -3.93 0.10
CA ALA A 239 20.45 -3.05 1.26
C ALA A 239 21.57 -3.26 2.31
N ALA A 240 22.63 -4.01 1.97
CA ALA A 240 23.68 -4.40 2.90
C ALA A 240 24.55 -3.22 3.38
N ASP A 241 24.68 -2.18 2.55
CA ASP A 241 25.52 -1.00 2.82
C ASP A 241 24.74 0.16 3.47
N ILE A 242 23.53 -0.09 3.99
CA ILE A 242 22.69 0.93 4.64
C ILE A 242 22.92 0.91 6.16
N PRO A 243 23.58 1.93 6.75
CA PRO A 243 23.76 2.05 8.20
C PRO A 243 22.41 2.29 8.91
N GLY A 244 22.26 1.76 10.13
CA GLY A 244 21.04 1.93 10.95
C GLY A 244 19.87 0.99 10.60
N ARG A 245 19.93 0.25 9.49
CA ARG A 245 18.88 -0.69 9.11
C ARG A 245 18.95 -1.97 9.95
N HIS A 246 17.83 -2.38 10.52
CA HIS A 246 17.71 -3.68 11.17
C HIS A 246 17.67 -4.80 10.13
N GLU A 247 18.41 -5.90 10.36
CA GLU A 247 18.52 -7.01 9.41
C GLU A 247 17.14 -7.60 9.10
N ALA A 248 16.79 -7.66 7.82
CA ALA A 248 15.54 -8.29 7.36
C ALA A 248 15.76 -9.82 7.29
N GLY A 249 16.11 -10.42 8.42
CA GLY A 249 16.32 -11.86 8.52
C GLY A 249 15.07 -12.62 8.05
N PHE A 250 15.23 -13.63 7.21
CA PHE A 250 14.11 -14.44 6.75
C PHE A 250 13.45 -15.20 7.92
N ARG A 251 12.34 -14.67 8.42
CA ARG A 251 11.51 -15.28 9.46
C ARG A 251 10.27 -15.89 8.83
N TYR A 252 10.08 -17.18 9.03
CA TYR A 252 8.93 -17.90 8.48
C TYR A 252 8.23 -18.73 9.55
N HIS A 253 6.98 -18.40 9.83
CA HIS A 253 6.19 -19.12 10.82
C HIS A 253 5.52 -20.37 10.21
N PRO A 254 5.67 -21.58 10.80
CA PRO A 254 5.10 -22.81 10.27
C PRO A 254 3.58 -22.79 10.02
N MET A 255 2.83 -21.98 10.76
CA MET A 255 1.38 -21.84 10.50
C MET A 255 1.07 -21.23 9.14
N VAL A 256 1.92 -20.36 8.60
CA VAL A 256 1.74 -19.78 7.25
C VAL A 256 1.77 -20.90 6.20
N PHE A 257 2.65 -21.88 6.38
CA PHE A 257 2.73 -23.04 5.49
C PHE A 257 1.49 -23.94 5.59
N VAL A 258 1.01 -24.18 6.80
CA VAL A 258 -0.21 -24.97 7.01
C VAL A 258 -1.42 -24.28 6.39
N VAL A 259 -1.59 -22.98 6.62
CA VAL A 259 -2.70 -22.18 6.08
C VAL A 259 -2.66 -22.11 4.55
N THR A 260 -1.48 -21.93 3.96
CA THR A 260 -1.33 -21.87 2.48
C THR A 260 -1.62 -23.20 1.81
N ILE A 261 -1.16 -24.33 2.38
CA ILE A 261 -1.52 -25.67 1.88
C ILE A 261 -3.02 -25.91 2.02
N LEU A 262 -3.59 -25.64 3.20
CA LEU A 262 -5.01 -25.87 3.45
C LEU A 262 -5.87 -25.04 2.51
N SER A 263 -5.55 -23.76 2.34
CA SER A 263 -6.24 -22.85 1.42
C SER A 263 -6.11 -23.29 -0.05
N SER A 264 -4.90 -23.70 -0.48
CA SER A 264 -4.68 -24.23 -1.84
C SER A 264 -5.49 -25.50 -2.09
N PHE A 265 -5.53 -26.39 -1.11
CA PHE A 265 -6.29 -27.64 -1.18
C PHE A 265 -7.80 -27.38 -1.25
N LEU A 266 -8.33 -26.49 -0.40
CA LEU A 266 -9.73 -26.07 -0.42
C LEU A 266 -10.11 -25.42 -1.77
N THR A 267 -9.24 -24.57 -2.31
CA THR A 267 -9.41 -23.95 -3.63
C THR A 267 -9.52 -24.99 -4.75
N VAL A 268 -8.64 -25.99 -4.76
CA VAL A 268 -8.69 -27.09 -5.74
C VAL A 268 -9.97 -27.90 -5.59
N LEU A 269 -10.36 -28.25 -4.36
CA LEU A 269 -11.58 -29.00 -4.10
C LEU A 269 -12.82 -28.24 -4.59
N GLY A 270 -12.95 -26.96 -4.24
CA GLY A 270 -14.04 -26.11 -4.71
C GLY A 270 -14.08 -26.01 -6.24
N SER A 271 -12.92 -25.81 -6.86
CA SER A 271 -12.77 -25.68 -8.31
C SER A 271 -13.13 -26.97 -9.08
N ALA A 272 -12.82 -28.14 -8.51
CA ALA A 272 -13.16 -29.45 -9.09
C ALA A 272 -14.60 -29.89 -8.78
N TRP A 273 -15.14 -29.49 -7.63
CA TRP A 273 -16.49 -29.86 -7.19
C TRP A 273 -17.57 -29.29 -8.10
N ILE A 274 -17.44 -28.04 -8.53
CA ILE A 274 -18.41 -27.38 -9.43
C ILE A 274 -18.61 -28.18 -10.73
N PRO A 275 -17.56 -28.50 -11.53
CA PRO A 275 -17.71 -29.30 -12.74
C PRO A 275 -18.11 -30.77 -12.43
N ALA A 276 -17.56 -31.39 -11.39
CA ALA A 276 -17.89 -32.77 -11.02
C ALA A 276 -19.37 -32.94 -10.64
N GLY A 277 -19.92 -31.98 -9.89
CA GLY A 277 -21.34 -31.94 -9.53
C GLY A 277 -22.23 -31.83 -10.76
N LYS A 278 -21.86 -30.96 -11.72
CA LYS A 278 -22.61 -30.81 -12.98
C LYS A 278 -22.58 -32.09 -13.82
N LEU A 279 -21.41 -32.72 -13.95
CA LEU A 279 -21.24 -33.94 -14.74
C LEU A 279 -21.93 -35.16 -14.13
N SER A 280 -21.84 -35.32 -12.82
CA SER A 280 -22.45 -36.46 -12.12
C SER A 280 -23.96 -36.56 -12.23
N ARG A 281 -24.63 -35.41 -12.44
CA ARG A 281 -26.10 -35.32 -12.58
C ARG A 281 -26.57 -35.45 -14.04
N MET A 282 -25.65 -35.62 -14.98
CA MET A 282 -25.98 -35.75 -16.40
C MET A 282 -26.62 -37.13 -16.65
N PRO A 283 -27.78 -37.19 -17.32
CA PRO A 283 -28.44 -38.47 -17.59
C PRO A 283 -27.59 -39.32 -18.56
N PRO A 284 -27.55 -40.66 -18.38
CA PRO A 284 -26.71 -41.56 -19.17
C PRO A 284 -26.97 -41.44 -20.68
N LEU A 285 -28.23 -41.26 -21.07
CA LEU A 285 -28.61 -41.07 -22.47
C LEU A 285 -28.04 -39.79 -23.07
N GLU A 286 -27.92 -38.70 -22.31
CA GLU A 286 -27.32 -37.44 -22.77
C GLU A 286 -25.78 -37.53 -22.80
N ALA A 287 -25.19 -38.28 -21.89
CA ALA A 287 -23.76 -38.55 -21.87
C ALA A 287 -23.31 -39.47 -23.02
N ILE A 288 -24.16 -40.44 -23.41
CA ILE A 288 -23.91 -41.40 -24.51
C ILE A 288 -24.35 -40.85 -25.86
N ARG A 289 -25.45 -40.09 -25.95
CA ARG A 289 -25.79 -39.32 -27.16
C ARG A 289 -24.81 -38.17 -27.32
N ASN A 290 -23.66 -38.51 -27.90
CA ASN A 290 -22.65 -37.65 -28.50
C ASN A 290 -22.86 -36.15 -28.22
N THR A 291 -22.24 -35.68 -27.15
CA THR A 291 -22.07 -34.24 -26.85
C THR A 291 -21.22 -33.51 -27.91
N GLY A 292 -20.81 -34.19 -29.00
CA GLY A 292 -20.24 -33.59 -30.21
C GLY A 292 -21.28 -33.09 -31.23
N GLU A 293 -22.53 -33.53 -31.15
CA GLU A 293 -23.63 -33.00 -31.97
C GLU A 293 -24.34 -31.86 -31.24
N TRP A 294 -23.60 -30.77 -30.99
CA TRP A 294 -24.25 -29.49 -30.79
C TRP A 294 -24.96 -29.19 -32.11
N LYS A 295 -26.28 -29.42 -32.18
CA LYS A 295 -27.08 -28.89 -33.28
C LYS A 295 -26.73 -27.41 -33.36
N LEU A 296 -26.18 -26.98 -34.49
CA LEU A 296 -26.11 -25.58 -34.86
C LEU A 296 -27.57 -25.11 -34.84
N LYS A 297 -28.03 -24.64 -33.68
CA LYS A 297 -29.26 -23.89 -33.59
C LYS A 297 -29.02 -22.74 -34.56
N LYS A 298 -29.92 -22.55 -35.52
CA LYS A 298 -29.87 -21.47 -36.52
C LYS A 298 -29.97 -20.14 -35.76
N GLU A 299 -28.89 -19.72 -35.11
CA GLU A 299 -28.78 -18.45 -34.42
C GLU A 299 -28.16 -17.45 -35.39
N GLY A 300 -28.73 -16.24 -35.39
CA GLY A 300 -28.55 -15.24 -36.45
C GLY A 300 -27.09 -14.90 -36.78
N HIS A 301 -26.90 -14.48 -38.03
CA HIS A 301 -25.63 -14.09 -38.64
C HIS A 301 -24.81 -13.16 -37.72
N SER A 302 -23.52 -13.45 -37.55
CA SER A 302 -22.59 -12.48 -36.95
C SER A 302 -22.24 -11.41 -37.98
N HIS A 303 -23.07 -10.37 -38.08
CA HIS A 303 -22.92 -9.28 -39.05
C HIS A 303 -21.52 -8.62 -39.02
N ILE A 304 -20.95 -8.42 -37.83
CA ILE A 304 -19.63 -7.78 -37.65
C ILE A 304 -18.48 -8.64 -38.21
N LEU A 305 -18.47 -9.94 -37.89
CA LEU A 305 -17.43 -10.85 -38.39
C LEU A 305 -17.57 -11.13 -39.88
N ARG A 306 -18.81 -11.19 -40.39
CA ARG A 306 -19.07 -11.33 -41.83
C ARG A 306 -18.63 -10.09 -42.59
N PHE A 307 -18.82 -8.91 -42.01
CA PHE A 307 -18.38 -7.64 -42.60
C PHE A 307 -16.85 -7.54 -42.67
N LEU A 308 -16.14 -7.88 -41.59
CA LEU A 308 -14.67 -7.76 -41.52
C LEU A 308 -13.91 -8.88 -42.24
N PHE A 309 -14.43 -10.12 -42.24
CA PHE A 309 -13.69 -11.31 -42.71
C PHE A 309 -14.49 -12.23 -43.65
N GLY A 310 -15.63 -11.77 -44.19
CA GLY A 310 -16.44 -12.52 -45.15
C GLY A 310 -17.01 -13.83 -44.60
N MET A 311 -17.13 -14.85 -45.46
CA MET A 311 -17.72 -16.15 -45.11
C MET A 311 -16.90 -16.93 -44.07
N GLU A 312 -15.57 -16.79 -44.08
CA GLU A 312 -14.68 -17.41 -43.09
C GLU A 312 -14.92 -16.81 -41.69
N GLY A 313 -15.18 -15.49 -41.62
CA GLY A 313 -15.58 -14.82 -40.38
C GLY A 313 -16.95 -15.24 -39.87
N GLU A 314 -17.90 -15.50 -40.76
CA GLU A 314 -19.22 -16.01 -40.39
C GLU A 314 -19.14 -17.43 -39.80
N LEU A 315 -18.31 -18.30 -40.37
CA LEU A 315 -18.04 -19.64 -39.84
C LEU A 315 -17.38 -19.56 -38.45
N ALA A 316 -16.38 -18.69 -38.27
CA ALA A 316 -15.75 -18.44 -36.98
C ALA A 316 -16.78 -17.94 -35.95
N GLY A 317 -17.60 -16.96 -36.32
CA GLY A 317 -18.63 -16.38 -35.45
C GLY A 317 -19.69 -17.37 -35.01
N ASN A 318 -20.18 -18.20 -35.94
CA ASN A 318 -21.20 -19.20 -35.66
C ASN A 318 -20.66 -20.34 -34.79
N SER A 319 -19.42 -20.77 -34.99
CA SER A 319 -18.79 -21.80 -34.16
C SER A 319 -18.58 -21.34 -32.70
N MET A 320 -18.19 -20.08 -32.50
CA MET A 320 -18.05 -19.46 -31.19
C MET A 320 -19.41 -19.30 -30.47
N LYS A 321 -20.45 -18.85 -31.19
CA LYS A 321 -21.80 -18.70 -30.63
C LYS A 321 -22.40 -20.05 -30.21
N ALA A 322 -22.17 -21.10 -30.98
CA ALA A 322 -22.62 -22.46 -30.65
C ALA A 322 -22.06 -22.95 -29.30
N ARG A 323 -20.96 -22.36 -28.79
CA ARG A 323 -20.28 -22.76 -27.55
C ARG A 323 -20.23 -21.63 -26.51
N LYS A 324 -21.13 -20.65 -26.60
CA LYS A 324 -21.16 -19.43 -25.76
C LYS A 324 -20.93 -19.69 -24.27
N ARG A 325 -21.54 -20.74 -23.69
CA ARG A 325 -21.42 -21.04 -22.24
C ARG A 325 -20.03 -21.50 -21.81
N ALA A 326 -19.34 -22.32 -22.61
CA ALA A 326 -17.97 -22.76 -22.30
C ALA A 326 -16.94 -21.67 -22.63
N MET A 327 -17.17 -20.92 -23.71
CA MET A 327 -16.31 -19.81 -24.10
C MET A 327 -16.42 -18.62 -23.13
N TYR A 328 -17.58 -18.41 -22.51
CA TYR A 328 -17.78 -17.35 -21.53
C TYR A 328 -16.91 -17.51 -20.30
N THR A 329 -16.87 -18.69 -19.67
CA THR A 329 -16.04 -18.94 -18.47
C THR A 329 -14.55 -18.80 -18.77
N SER A 330 -14.14 -19.28 -19.95
CA SER A 330 -12.80 -19.11 -20.51
C SER A 330 -12.42 -17.64 -20.68
N THR A 331 -13.26 -16.89 -21.39
CA THR A 331 -13.04 -15.46 -21.69
C THR A 331 -13.06 -14.65 -20.40
N LEU A 332 -13.93 -14.98 -19.45
CA LEU A 332 -14.05 -14.34 -18.15
C LEU A 332 -12.77 -14.51 -17.30
N SER A 333 -12.18 -15.71 -17.29
CA SER A 333 -10.90 -15.93 -16.60
C SER A 333 -9.77 -15.10 -17.21
N LEU A 334 -9.71 -15.00 -18.53
CA LEU A 334 -8.71 -14.15 -19.21
C LEU A 334 -8.97 -12.66 -18.97
N THR A 335 -10.23 -12.19 -19.03
CA THR A 335 -10.54 -10.79 -18.73
C THR A 335 -10.12 -10.41 -17.32
N LEU A 336 -10.37 -11.28 -16.32
CA LEU A 336 -9.98 -11.01 -14.94
C LEU A 336 -8.46 -11.04 -14.75
N ALA A 337 -7.74 -11.95 -15.40
CA ALA A 337 -6.28 -11.94 -15.39
C ALA A 337 -5.70 -10.67 -16.03
N CYS A 338 -6.25 -10.26 -17.18
CA CYS A 338 -5.82 -9.04 -17.86
C CYS A 338 -6.16 -7.78 -17.06
N LEU A 339 -7.36 -7.73 -16.46
CA LEU A 339 -7.76 -6.62 -15.59
C LEU A 339 -6.88 -6.56 -14.34
N GLY A 340 -6.62 -7.69 -13.70
CA GLY A 340 -5.69 -7.82 -12.58
C GLY A 340 -4.32 -7.27 -12.90
N PHE A 341 -3.71 -7.76 -13.97
CA PHE A 341 -2.39 -7.30 -14.40
C PHE A 341 -2.37 -5.78 -14.68
N THR A 342 -3.32 -5.28 -15.48
CA THR A 342 -3.39 -3.85 -15.84
C THR A 342 -3.64 -2.96 -14.63
N LEU A 343 -4.59 -3.30 -13.75
CA LEU A 343 -4.88 -2.51 -12.56
C LEU A 343 -3.73 -2.54 -11.55
N THR A 344 -3.04 -3.68 -11.42
CA THR A 344 -1.86 -3.78 -10.56
C THR A 344 -0.75 -2.84 -11.04
N LEU A 345 -0.48 -2.79 -12.34
CA LEU A 345 0.49 -1.85 -12.91
C LEU A 345 0.08 -0.38 -12.72
N CYS A 346 -1.19 -0.04 -13.02
CA CYS A 346 -1.69 1.33 -12.81
C CYS A 346 -1.66 1.74 -11.34
N PHE A 347 -1.96 0.81 -10.43
CA PHE A 347 -1.86 1.04 -8.99
C PHE A 347 -0.41 1.30 -8.58
N PHE A 348 0.55 0.54 -9.09
CA PHE A 348 1.97 0.77 -8.76
C PHE A 348 2.50 2.09 -9.29
N THR A 349 2.13 2.50 -10.50
CA THR A 349 2.52 3.83 -10.98
C THR A 349 1.87 4.93 -10.15
N LEU A 350 0.59 4.77 -9.79
CA LEU A 350 -0.11 5.72 -8.92
C LEU A 350 0.52 5.79 -7.53
N SER A 351 0.82 4.64 -6.92
CA SER A 351 1.47 4.53 -5.61
C SER A 351 2.86 5.14 -5.67
N GLY A 352 3.68 4.81 -6.68
CA GLY A 352 5.03 5.36 -6.83
C GLY A 352 5.07 6.86 -7.10
N ILE A 353 4.05 7.42 -7.76
CA ILE A 353 3.88 8.88 -7.83
C ILE A 353 3.51 9.42 -6.44
N SER A 354 2.53 8.81 -5.77
CA SER A 354 2.09 9.27 -4.45
C SER A 354 3.20 9.19 -3.40
N THR A 355 4.08 8.21 -3.47
CA THR A 355 5.23 8.04 -2.57
C THR A 355 6.34 9.02 -2.89
N ARG A 356 6.61 9.36 -4.17
CA ARG A 356 7.63 10.37 -4.52
C ARG A 356 7.29 11.78 -4.02
N TYR A 357 6.01 12.10 -3.93
CA TYR A 357 5.53 13.34 -3.30
C TYR A 357 5.76 13.43 -1.79
N THR A 358 6.43 12.47 -1.16
CA THR A 358 6.78 12.58 0.26
C THR A 358 7.86 13.63 0.49
N TYR A 359 7.78 14.24 1.67
CA TYR A 359 8.70 15.19 2.31
C TYR A 359 10.14 15.21 1.77
N PHE A 360 10.75 14.04 1.53
CA PHE A 360 12.13 13.94 1.06
C PHE A 360 12.42 14.69 -0.26
N GLU A 361 11.59 14.57 -1.31
CA GLU A 361 11.83 15.27 -2.58
C GLU A 361 11.76 16.80 -2.43
N LYS A 362 10.87 17.29 -1.56
CA LYS A 362 10.62 18.72 -1.31
C LYS A 362 11.75 19.38 -0.53
N TYR A 363 12.32 18.68 0.44
CA TYR A 363 13.29 19.26 1.38
C TYR A 363 14.74 18.82 1.14
N GLN A 364 15.02 17.92 0.19
CA GLN A 364 16.39 17.44 -0.08
C GLN A 364 17.38 18.58 -0.34
N SER A 365 17.00 19.71 -0.95
CA SER A 365 17.97 20.79 -1.20
C SER A 365 18.22 21.72 0.00
N MET A 366 17.49 21.54 1.10
CA MET A 366 17.47 22.50 2.21
C MET A 366 18.54 22.22 3.27
N TRP A 367 19.13 21.03 3.24
CA TRP A 367 20.11 20.55 4.21
C TRP A 367 21.11 19.59 3.53
N ASP A 368 22.30 19.45 4.10
CA ASP A 368 23.28 18.42 3.68
C ASP A 368 23.53 17.44 4.83
N VAL A 369 23.74 17.95 6.06
CA VAL A 369 23.77 17.18 7.30
C VAL A 369 22.81 17.83 8.30
N MET A 370 22.04 17.01 9.00
CA MET A 370 21.12 17.43 10.06
C MET A 370 21.56 16.77 11.37
N ALA A 371 21.70 17.55 12.43
CA ALA A 371 21.97 17.01 13.77
C ALA A 371 20.85 17.45 14.72
N THR A 372 20.23 16.49 15.39
CA THR A 372 19.20 16.71 16.41
C THR A 372 19.81 16.33 17.75
N VAL A 373 19.88 17.29 18.67
CA VAL A 373 20.37 17.08 20.03
C VAL A 373 19.16 17.01 20.96
N GLU A 374 18.95 15.82 21.53
CA GLU A 374 17.82 15.53 22.40
C GLU A 374 17.97 16.24 23.76
N ASP A 375 16.84 16.71 24.30
CA ASP A 375 16.75 17.30 25.65
C ASP A 375 17.73 18.46 25.93
N MET A 376 18.01 19.29 24.92
CA MET A 376 18.95 20.41 25.06
C MET A 376 18.35 21.72 24.55
N ASP A 377 18.26 22.71 25.43
CA ASP A 377 17.81 24.05 25.06
C ASP A 377 18.83 24.76 24.16
N ILE A 378 18.33 25.52 23.18
CA ILE A 378 19.15 26.24 22.21
C ILE A 378 20.11 27.23 22.89
N GLU A 379 19.71 27.78 24.04
CA GLU A 379 20.52 28.69 24.87
C GLU A 379 21.77 28.00 25.41
N ASP A 380 21.58 26.84 26.05
CA ASP A 380 22.66 26.01 26.59
C ASP A 380 23.56 25.48 25.47
N PHE A 381 22.95 25.12 24.34
CA PHE A 381 23.68 24.64 23.18
C PHE A 381 24.68 25.67 22.64
N ARG A 382 24.28 26.95 22.49
CA ARG A 382 25.18 28.00 21.98
C ARG A 382 26.37 28.30 22.90
N MET A 383 26.22 28.04 24.21
CA MET A 383 27.29 28.24 25.19
C MET A 383 28.34 27.11 25.17
N THR A 384 28.05 26.04 24.44
CA THR A 384 28.85 24.84 24.40
C THR A 384 30.10 25.02 23.52
N ARG A 385 31.24 24.47 23.94
CA ARG A 385 32.51 24.59 23.21
C ARG A 385 32.42 23.99 21.80
N GLN A 386 31.64 22.92 21.68
CA GLN A 386 31.37 22.16 20.48
C GLN A 386 30.72 23.03 19.39
N TRP A 387 29.81 23.95 19.74
CA TRP A 387 29.19 24.88 18.80
C TRP A 387 30.24 25.79 18.11
N LYS A 388 31.18 26.34 18.89
CA LYS A 388 32.26 27.19 18.36
C LYS A 388 33.22 26.42 17.46
N GLU A 389 33.47 25.15 17.78
CA GLU A 389 34.30 24.27 16.96
C GLU A 389 33.59 23.88 15.65
N LEU A 390 32.26 23.66 15.69
CA LEU A 390 31.43 23.40 14.51
C LEU A 390 31.44 24.58 13.52
N GLN A 391 31.30 25.82 14.01
CA GLN A 391 31.37 27.02 13.19
C GLN A 391 32.74 27.23 12.53
N ALA A 392 33.81 26.65 13.08
CA ALA A 392 35.18 26.79 12.60
C ALA A 392 35.57 25.71 11.57
N LEU A 393 34.68 24.76 11.25
CA LEU A 393 34.97 23.70 10.27
C LEU A 393 35.00 24.27 8.85
N ASP A 394 36.12 24.08 8.16
CA ASP A 394 36.32 24.52 6.76
C ASP A 394 35.33 23.90 5.76
N ARG A 395 34.69 22.77 6.12
CA ARG A 395 33.73 22.03 5.28
C ARG A 395 32.31 22.60 5.34
N VAL A 396 32.03 23.46 6.32
CA VAL A 396 30.71 24.03 6.58
C VAL A 396 30.58 25.37 5.88
N ARG A 397 29.57 25.50 5.01
CA ARG A 397 29.26 26.75 4.30
C ARG A 397 28.30 27.62 5.11
N ASP A 398 27.29 26.99 5.69
CA ASP A 398 26.17 27.67 6.33
C ASP A 398 25.59 26.76 7.43
N LEU A 399 25.14 27.38 8.53
CA LEU A 399 24.63 26.75 9.74
C LEU A 399 23.37 27.47 10.16
N ALA A 400 22.33 26.73 10.54
CA ALA A 400 21.22 27.31 11.29
C ALA A 400 20.87 26.40 12.46
N VAL A 401 20.65 27.01 13.63
CA VAL A 401 20.16 26.30 14.82
C VAL A 401 18.77 26.79 15.11
N TYR A 402 17.87 25.86 15.37
CA TYR A 402 16.51 26.20 15.69
C TYR A 402 15.84 25.18 16.61
N GLN A 403 14.81 25.66 17.30
CA GLN A 403 13.87 24.84 18.07
C GLN A 403 12.46 25.11 17.59
N ARG A 404 11.58 24.13 17.77
CA ARG A 404 10.18 24.22 17.38
C ARG A 404 9.29 23.93 18.59
N LEU A 405 8.43 24.89 18.89
CA LEU A 405 7.44 24.78 19.96
C LEU A 405 6.03 25.03 19.44
N GLU A 406 5.06 24.46 20.15
CA GLU A 406 3.65 24.63 19.85
C GLU A 406 3.07 25.75 20.71
N ALA A 407 2.52 26.77 20.07
CA ALA A 407 1.77 27.83 20.73
C ALA A 407 0.42 28.05 20.03
N ALA A 408 -0.41 28.92 20.59
CA ALA A 408 -1.63 29.38 19.95
C ALA A 408 -1.62 30.90 19.77
N ALA A 409 -2.06 31.37 18.61
CA ALA A 409 -2.17 32.79 18.31
C ALA A 409 -3.63 33.24 18.40
N ARG A 410 -3.85 34.42 18.98
CA ARG A 410 -5.15 35.09 19.03
C ARG A 410 -5.26 36.11 17.91
N ILE A 411 -6.19 35.89 16.99
CA ILE A 411 -6.43 36.74 15.81
C ILE A 411 -7.81 37.42 15.95
N PRO A 412 -7.89 38.76 15.98
CA PRO A 412 -9.17 39.46 15.94
C PRO A 412 -9.93 39.17 14.64
N GLU A 413 -11.27 39.18 14.64
CA GLU A 413 -12.06 38.99 13.40
C GLU A 413 -11.73 40.01 12.30
N SER A 414 -11.36 41.24 12.67
CA SER A 414 -10.93 42.27 11.72
C SER A 414 -9.52 42.03 11.15
N GLY A 415 -8.78 41.07 11.70
CA GLY A 415 -7.42 40.72 11.29
C GLY A 415 -7.36 39.65 10.22
N GLU A 416 -8.49 39.12 9.76
CA GLU A 416 -8.55 38.18 8.64
C GLU A 416 -8.19 38.86 7.32
N SER A 417 -7.46 38.18 6.44
CA SER A 417 -7.18 38.71 5.11
C SER A 417 -8.47 38.84 4.28
N GLN A 418 -8.48 39.74 3.28
CA GLN A 418 -9.64 39.92 2.41
C GLN A 418 -9.96 38.66 1.59
N GLU A 419 -8.91 37.94 1.18
CA GLU A 419 -8.99 36.68 0.46
C GLU A 419 -9.62 35.58 1.32
N LEU A 420 -9.20 35.47 2.58
CA LEU A 420 -9.74 34.48 3.52
C LEU A 420 -11.19 34.81 3.90
N ALA A 421 -11.49 36.09 4.13
CA ALA A 421 -12.84 36.56 4.39
C ALA A 421 -13.80 36.26 3.21
N ALA A 422 -13.31 36.33 1.96
CA ALA A 422 -14.09 35.98 0.78
C ALA A 422 -14.45 34.48 0.71
N LEU A 423 -13.66 33.61 1.33
CA LEU A 423 -13.90 32.17 1.43
C LEU A 423 -14.75 31.75 2.64
N GLY A 424 -15.20 32.71 3.46
CA GLY A 424 -16.01 32.46 4.66
C GLY A 424 -15.23 32.52 5.97
N GLY A 425 -13.98 33.00 5.94
CA GLY A 425 -13.17 33.27 7.13
C GLY A 425 -12.48 32.04 7.73
N ILE A 426 -11.77 32.25 8.84
CA ILE A 426 -10.92 31.24 9.50
C ILE A 426 -11.73 29.98 9.85
N GLY A 427 -12.94 30.14 10.41
CA GLY A 427 -13.77 29.01 10.83
C GLY A 427 -14.20 28.07 9.72
N MET A 428 -14.32 28.55 8.47
CA MET A 428 -14.69 27.71 7.33
C MET A 428 -13.50 26.94 6.75
N VAL A 429 -12.31 27.56 6.73
CA VAL A 429 -11.11 27.02 6.08
C VAL A 429 -10.26 26.18 7.05
N ALA A 430 -10.04 26.65 8.29
CA ALA A 430 -9.26 25.94 9.31
C ALA A 430 -10.07 24.89 10.08
N GLY A 431 -11.42 24.96 10.01
CA GLY A 431 -12.34 23.99 10.59
C GLY A 431 -12.11 23.78 12.10
N PRO A 432 -11.96 22.54 12.60
CA PRO A 432 -11.77 22.24 14.02
C PRO A 432 -10.42 22.72 14.58
N SER A 433 -9.48 23.13 13.72
CA SER A 433 -8.14 23.61 14.12
C SER A 433 -8.15 25.04 14.65
N ALA A 434 -9.30 25.73 14.57
CA ALA A 434 -9.49 27.09 15.05
C ALA A 434 -10.69 27.15 16.00
N GLU A 435 -10.47 27.65 17.22
CA GLU A 435 -11.52 27.83 18.23
C GLU A 435 -11.94 29.30 18.28
N LYS A 436 -13.25 29.58 18.27
CA LYS A 436 -13.75 30.93 18.43
C LYS A 436 -13.92 31.27 19.92
N VAL A 437 -13.14 32.23 20.40
CA VAL A 437 -13.18 32.69 21.80
C VAL A 437 -13.49 34.19 21.83
N ASN A 438 -14.72 34.54 22.21
CA ASN A 438 -15.28 35.90 22.14
C ASN A 438 -15.31 36.43 20.69
N ASP A 439 -14.63 37.58 20.44
CA ASP A 439 -14.51 38.25 19.13
C ASP A 439 -13.14 37.99 18.46
N ALA A 440 -12.47 36.90 18.83
CA ALA A 440 -11.18 36.51 18.27
C ALA A 440 -11.14 35.00 18.01
N TRP A 441 -10.37 34.63 17.01
CA TRP A 441 -10.00 33.25 16.71
C TRP A 441 -8.75 32.88 17.47
N LEU A 442 -8.78 31.72 18.11
CA LEU A 442 -7.61 31.07 18.65
C LEU A 442 -7.18 29.99 17.65
N VAL A 443 -6.00 30.15 17.07
CA VAL A 443 -5.48 29.25 16.03
C VAL A 443 -4.14 28.67 16.47
N ARG A 444 -3.82 27.47 16.00
CA ARG A 444 -2.50 26.88 16.20
C ARG A 444 -1.42 27.76 15.56
N ALA A 445 -0.39 28.09 16.31
CA ALA A 445 0.69 28.97 15.91
C ALA A 445 2.03 28.38 16.35
N PRO A 446 2.58 27.39 15.61
CA PRO A 446 3.90 26.86 15.88
C PRO A 446 4.92 27.99 15.84
N VAL A 447 5.80 28.03 16.82
CA VAL A 447 6.87 29.02 16.93
C VAL A 447 8.18 28.31 16.66
N VAL A 448 8.94 28.82 15.69
CA VAL A 448 10.27 28.37 15.37
C VAL A 448 11.25 29.41 15.89
N VAL A 449 11.98 29.04 16.94
CA VAL A 449 13.03 29.86 17.54
C VAL A 449 14.29 29.65 16.73
N LEU A 450 14.82 30.72 16.15
CA LEU A 450 16.07 30.72 15.39
C LEU A 450 17.17 31.38 16.21
N ASP A 451 18.41 30.91 16.07
CA ASP A 451 19.54 31.68 16.55
C ASP A 451 19.56 33.08 15.89
N ASP A 452 20.01 34.08 16.64
CA ASP A 452 19.91 35.48 16.21
C ASP A 452 20.62 35.75 14.87
N ASP A 453 21.71 35.04 14.58
CA ASP A 453 22.47 35.20 13.34
C ASP A 453 21.64 34.67 12.15
N SER A 454 21.10 33.46 12.28
CA SER A 454 20.17 32.86 11.30
C SER A 454 18.90 33.67 11.10
N PHE A 455 18.34 34.24 12.18
CA PHE A 455 17.16 35.09 12.11
C PHE A 455 17.42 36.37 11.31
N MET A 456 18.59 36.99 11.52
CA MET A 456 19.00 38.21 10.82
C MET A 456 19.31 37.95 9.34
N GLU A 457 19.90 36.79 9.02
CA GLU A 457 20.07 36.34 7.64
C GLU A 457 18.71 36.12 6.97
N TYR A 458 17.77 35.47 7.68
CA TYR A 458 16.43 35.25 7.18
C TYR A 458 15.70 36.58 6.90
N CYS A 459 15.76 37.55 7.84
CA CYS A 459 15.27 38.91 7.63
C CYS A 459 15.83 39.53 6.33
N SER A 460 17.15 39.43 6.16
CA SER A 460 17.84 40.00 4.99
C SER A 460 17.41 39.35 3.68
N ARG A 461 17.18 38.03 3.69
CA ARG A 461 16.77 37.27 2.50
C ARG A 461 15.37 37.62 2.03
N ILE A 462 14.42 37.79 2.95
CA ILE A 462 13.04 38.18 2.62
C ILE A 462 12.88 39.70 2.42
N GLY A 463 13.95 40.47 2.59
CA GLY A 463 13.95 41.93 2.45
C GLY A 463 13.31 42.68 3.63
N ALA A 464 13.16 42.02 4.78
CA ALA A 464 12.69 42.64 6.02
C ALA A 464 13.80 43.46 6.70
N LEU A 465 13.41 44.44 7.51
CA LEU A 465 14.37 45.21 8.32
C LEU A 465 14.92 44.30 9.44
N PRO A 466 16.24 44.04 9.48
CA PRO A 466 16.82 43.11 10.43
C PRO A 466 16.76 43.71 11.84
N ARG A 467 15.91 43.12 12.68
CA ARG A 467 15.65 43.52 14.08
C ARG A 467 15.46 42.25 14.91
N LEU A 468 15.84 42.29 16.19
CA LEU A 468 15.71 41.15 17.11
C LEU A 468 14.53 41.27 18.07
N ASP A 469 13.73 42.33 17.96
CA ASP A 469 12.67 42.66 18.91
C ASP A 469 11.26 42.29 18.42
N GLY A 470 11.14 41.40 17.43
CA GLY A 470 9.84 40.98 16.90
C GLY A 470 9.87 39.70 16.08
N ALA A 471 8.69 39.25 15.65
CA ALA A 471 8.47 38.00 14.93
C ALA A 471 8.33 38.23 13.41
N ILE A 472 8.72 37.23 12.63
CA ILE A 472 8.32 37.10 11.22
C ILE A 472 7.16 36.10 11.14
N VAL A 473 6.02 36.55 10.61
CA VAL A 473 4.81 35.74 10.49
C VAL A 473 4.79 35.07 9.11
N LEU A 474 4.65 33.75 9.08
CA LEU A 474 4.35 33.02 7.85
C LEU A 474 2.87 33.23 7.50
N ASN A 475 2.59 34.23 6.68
CA ASN A 475 1.25 34.69 6.39
C ASN A 475 0.56 33.83 5.32
N ARG A 476 0.41 32.53 5.54
CA ARG A 476 -0.18 31.65 4.53
C ARG A 476 -1.11 30.61 5.14
N ILE A 477 -2.27 30.42 4.53
CA ILE A 477 -3.22 29.36 4.85
C ILE A 477 -3.60 28.63 3.57
N TRP A 478 -3.72 27.31 3.64
CA TRP A 478 -4.13 26.50 2.50
C TRP A 478 -5.62 26.70 2.21
N ASP A 479 -5.94 27.03 0.95
CA ASP A 479 -7.33 27.05 0.47
C ASP A 479 -7.83 25.61 0.26
N SER A 480 -8.34 25.02 1.33
CA SER A 480 -8.91 23.66 1.34
C SER A 480 -10.24 23.55 0.56
N LEU A 481 -10.87 24.67 0.21
CA LEU A 481 -12.15 24.70 -0.50
C LEU A 481 -11.96 24.60 -2.02
N ASN A 482 -10.96 25.29 -2.56
CA ASN A 482 -10.71 25.35 -4.00
C ASN A 482 -9.46 24.58 -4.46
N SER A 483 -8.60 24.14 -3.55
CA SER A 483 -7.38 23.39 -3.88
C SER A 483 -7.27 22.07 -3.12
N SER A 484 -6.44 21.16 -3.64
CA SER A 484 -6.21 19.84 -3.04
C SER A 484 -4.95 19.85 -2.17
N PHE A 485 -4.90 19.00 -1.14
CA PHE A 485 -3.74 18.86 -0.26
C PHE A 485 -2.44 18.55 -1.03
N ARG A 486 -2.53 17.94 -2.23
CA ARG A 486 -1.38 17.61 -3.06
C ARG A 486 -0.84 18.80 -3.86
N TYR A 487 -1.72 19.74 -4.20
CA TYR A 487 -1.39 20.98 -4.91
C TYR A 487 -1.97 22.16 -4.14
N PRO A 488 -1.44 22.42 -2.93
CA PRO A 488 -2.00 23.44 -2.07
C PRO A 488 -1.80 24.81 -2.71
N ILE A 489 -2.90 25.54 -2.89
CA ILE A 489 -2.85 26.96 -3.18
C ILE A 489 -2.95 27.67 -1.84
N TYR A 490 -1.93 28.47 -1.52
CA TYR A 490 -1.91 29.26 -0.31
C TYR A 490 -2.43 30.67 -0.58
N ILE A 491 -3.22 31.18 0.35
CA ILE A 491 -3.69 32.57 0.39
C ILE A 491 -3.19 33.23 1.68
N PRO A 492 -3.16 34.58 1.74
CA PRO A 492 -2.82 35.28 2.98
C PRO A 492 -3.73 34.84 4.13
N TYR A 493 -3.16 34.53 5.29
CA TYR A 493 -3.92 34.13 6.48
C TYR A 493 -4.53 35.37 7.15
N VAL A 494 -3.69 36.36 7.42
CA VAL A 494 -4.03 37.58 8.17
C VAL A 494 -3.76 38.85 7.36
N ASP A 495 -4.43 39.93 7.72
CA ASP A 495 -4.18 41.26 7.17
C ASP A 495 -2.86 41.83 7.74
N GLU A 496 -1.99 42.32 6.85
CA GLU A 496 -0.67 42.83 7.21
C GLU A 496 -0.72 44.09 8.09
N SER A 497 -1.89 44.72 8.25
CA SER A 497 -2.10 45.89 9.12
C SER A 497 -2.15 45.58 10.62
N LEU A 498 -2.21 44.30 11.01
CA LEU A 498 -2.27 43.89 12.43
C LEU A 498 -1.06 44.40 13.25
N GLY A 499 0.14 44.39 12.66
CA GLY A 499 1.37 44.90 13.29
C GLY A 499 1.88 44.18 14.55
N THR A 500 1.05 43.42 15.26
CA THR A 500 1.39 42.59 16.43
C THR A 500 0.68 41.23 16.36
N VAL A 501 1.28 40.22 16.98
CA VAL A 501 0.67 38.89 17.19
C VAL A 501 0.64 38.60 18.69
N VAL A 502 -0.50 38.11 19.15
CA VAL A 502 -0.70 37.73 20.55
C VAL A 502 -0.58 36.22 20.67
N LEU A 503 0.48 35.74 21.31
CA LEU A 503 0.75 34.32 21.56
C LEU A 503 0.35 33.91 22.98
N GLN A 504 -0.11 32.68 23.12
CA GLN A 504 -0.39 32.04 24.40
C GLN A 504 -0.05 30.55 24.33
N GLU A 505 0.09 29.91 25.49
CA GLU A 505 0.34 28.47 25.60
C GLU A 505 -0.74 27.67 24.85
N GLY A 506 -0.31 26.76 23.97
CA GLY A 506 -1.21 25.95 23.15
C GLY A 506 -1.83 24.83 23.97
N LYS A 507 -3.15 24.61 23.83
CA LYS A 507 -3.76 23.33 24.23
C LYS A 507 -3.49 22.32 23.12
N THR A 508 -2.79 21.23 23.45
CA THR A 508 -2.51 20.14 22.51
C THR A 508 -3.79 19.39 22.13
N SER A 509 -4.52 19.90 21.14
CA SER A 509 -5.53 19.11 20.41
C SER A 509 -4.81 18.33 19.31
N GLY A 510 -4.62 17.03 19.56
CA GLY A 510 -3.82 16.15 18.71
C GLY A 510 -4.31 16.07 17.27
N SER A 511 -3.39 16.33 16.33
CA SER A 511 -3.16 15.50 15.14
C SER A 511 -1.86 15.98 14.47
N GLY A 512 -0.84 15.13 14.47
CA GLY A 512 0.46 15.44 13.91
C GLY A 512 1.59 14.91 14.78
N THR A 513 2.35 13.98 14.24
CA THR A 513 3.53 13.31 14.79
C THR A 513 4.47 14.26 15.54
N GLY A 514 4.73 13.95 16.80
CA GLY A 514 5.67 14.63 17.69
C GLY A 514 5.27 14.34 19.13
N GLU A 515 6.20 13.84 19.91
CA GLU A 515 5.99 13.30 21.25
C GLU A 515 5.33 14.30 22.21
N ALA A 516 4.43 13.78 23.03
CA ALA A 516 3.88 14.50 24.17
C ALA A 516 4.95 14.52 25.28
N LEU A 517 5.69 15.62 25.40
CA LEU A 517 6.49 15.92 26.58
C LEU A 517 5.60 16.62 27.61
N ALA A 518 5.09 15.78 28.51
CA ALA A 518 4.54 16.06 29.83
C ALA A 518 5.32 17.18 30.58
N GLY A 519 4.74 18.38 30.63
CA GLY A 519 5.25 19.53 31.35
C GLY A 519 4.72 19.56 32.78
N THR A 520 5.61 19.34 33.75
CA THR A 520 5.35 19.33 35.19
C THR A 520 4.90 20.67 35.78
N GLY A 521 3.88 20.66 36.65
CA GLY A 521 3.86 21.51 37.86
C GLY A 521 2.59 22.32 38.14
N GLN A 522 1.79 21.85 39.10
CA GLN A 522 0.69 22.60 39.74
C GLN A 522 1.19 23.90 40.42
N ASN A 523 0.59 25.05 40.09
CA ASN A 523 -0.07 25.89 41.10
C ASN A 523 -0.75 27.14 40.50
N GLU A 524 -1.97 27.35 41.00
CA GLU A 524 -2.77 28.56 40.90
C GLU A 524 -3.28 28.93 39.51
N SER A 525 -4.46 29.54 39.50
CA SER A 525 -5.02 30.28 38.39
C SER A 525 -4.11 31.44 37.97
N ARG A 526 -2.91 31.14 37.45
CA ARG A 526 -2.14 32.00 36.57
C ARG A 526 -2.49 31.56 35.17
N GLN A 527 -3.53 32.17 34.64
CA GLN A 527 -3.67 32.32 33.21
C GLN A 527 -2.34 32.95 32.75
N LYS A 528 -1.39 32.16 32.23
CA LYS A 528 -0.12 32.72 31.73
C LYS A 528 -0.52 33.81 30.73
N GLU A 529 -0.02 35.01 30.97
CA GLU A 529 -0.49 36.18 30.24
C GLU A 529 -0.14 36.01 28.75
N ALA A 530 -1.11 36.25 27.88
CA ALA A 530 -0.87 36.24 26.46
C ALA A 530 0.19 37.30 26.13
N VAL A 531 1.23 36.90 25.42
CA VAL A 531 2.36 37.77 25.08
C VAL A 531 2.08 38.44 23.74
N GLU A 532 2.08 39.76 23.73
CA GLU A 532 1.98 40.54 22.50
C GLU A 532 3.38 40.81 21.93
N ILE A 533 3.63 40.33 20.72
CA ILE A 533 4.91 40.41 20.03
C ILE A 533 4.73 41.28 18.78
N PRO A 534 5.61 42.26 18.52
CA PRO A 534 5.53 43.04 17.30
C PRO A 534 5.93 42.20 16.08
N VAL A 535 5.24 42.41 14.96
CA VAL A 535 5.55 41.73 13.70
C VAL A 535 6.51 42.58 12.89
N ILE A 536 7.67 42.02 12.56
CA ILE A 536 8.69 42.66 11.71
C ILE A 536 8.24 42.62 10.26
N ALA A 537 7.76 41.46 9.79
CA ALA A 537 7.31 41.25 8.43
C ALA A 537 6.33 40.08 8.33
N TYR A 538 5.45 40.16 7.34
CA TYR A 538 4.62 39.06 6.87
C TYR A 538 5.26 38.48 5.61
N THR A 539 5.37 37.16 5.52
CA THR A 539 6.04 36.48 4.40
C THR A 539 5.28 35.23 3.97
N GLN A 540 5.42 34.87 2.70
CA GLN A 540 4.98 33.58 2.14
C GLN A 540 6.12 32.55 2.08
N GLU A 541 7.35 33.04 2.17
CA GLU A 541 8.58 32.25 2.10
C GLU A 541 8.97 31.78 3.50
N VAL A 542 9.56 30.59 3.59
CA VAL A 542 10.02 30.00 4.85
C VAL A 542 11.54 30.13 4.98
N PRO A 543 12.11 30.10 6.20
CA PRO A 543 13.55 29.93 6.39
C PRO A 543 14.01 28.62 5.73
N VAL A 544 15.30 28.53 5.39
CA VAL A 544 15.83 27.32 4.74
C VAL A 544 16.04 26.27 5.83
N LEU A 545 14.97 25.63 6.28
CA LEU A 545 14.96 24.63 7.34
C LEU A 545 14.29 23.34 6.83
N ARG A 546 14.64 22.21 7.46
CA ARG A 546 14.05 20.92 7.17
C ARG A 546 12.77 20.72 7.98
N GLU A 547 11.82 21.65 7.84
CA GLU A 547 10.56 21.66 8.60
C GLU A 547 9.33 21.61 7.69
N GLU A 548 8.35 20.83 8.13
CA GLU A 548 7.00 20.84 7.55
C GLU A 548 6.07 21.68 8.42
N TYR A 549 5.43 22.65 7.77
CA TYR A 549 4.55 23.61 8.42
C TYR A 549 3.11 23.21 8.11
N ASP A 550 2.29 23.06 9.15
CA ASP A 550 0.89 22.69 9.03
C ASP A 550 0.12 23.72 8.20
N SER A 551 -0.74 23.23 7.31
CA SER A 551 -1.40 23.99 6.26
C SER A 551 -2.46 24.97 6.77
N HIS A 552 -2.91 24.82 8.02
CA HIS A 552 -3.88 25.72 8.67
C HIS A 552 -3.31 26.40 9.92
N SER A 553 -1.99 26.46 10.06
CA SER A 553 -1.31 27.06 11.21
C SER A 553 -0.69 28.42 10.89
N LEU A 554 -0.68 29.34 11.86
CA LEU A 554 -0.04 30.64 11.72
C LEU A 554 1.36 30.61 12.34
N VAL A 555 2.33 30.11 11.58
CA VAL A 555 3.71 29.89 12.04
C VAL A 555 4.42 31.22 12.30
N GLN A 556 5.16 31.27 13.42
CA GLN A 556 5.99 32.40 13.81
C GLN A 556 7.46 32.02 13.79
N PHE A 557 8.30 32.87 13.21
CA PHE A 557 9.75 32.79 13.36
C PHE A 557 10.19 33.88 14.32
N ILE A 558 10.91 33.52 15.39
CA ILE A 558 11.40 34.48 16.39
C ILE A 558 12.89 34.31 16.62
N PRO A 559 13.63 35.39 16.92
CA PRO A 559 15.03 35.29 17.33
C PRO A 559 15.14 34.78 18.77
N LEU A 560 16.26 34.11 19.06
CA LEU A 560 16.55 33.57 20.39
C LEU A 560 16.54 34.65 21.47
N SER A 561 17.11 35.83 21.20
CA SER A 561 17.12 36.95 22.16
C SER A 561 15.70 37.36 22.60
N LEU A 562 14.72 37.27 21.71
CA LEU A 562 13.32 37.56 22.04
C LEU A 562 12.69 36.38 22.79
N TRP A 563 13.03 35.15 22.41
CA TRP A 563 12.56 33.95 23.08
C TRP A 563 12.96 33.94 24.56
N GLU A 564 14.20 34.29 24.89
CA GLU A 564 14.70 34.43 26.27
C GLU A 564 13.83 35.37 27.12
N GLU A 565 13.22 36.39 26.51
CA GLU A 565 12.34 37.35 27.21
C GLU A 565 10.91 36.81 27.41
N ILE A 566 10.42 35.95 26.51
CA ILE A 566 8.99 35.55 26.46
C ILE A 566 8.74 34.09 26.84
N SER A 567 9.78 33.24 26.88
CA SER A 567 9.70 31.79 27.13
C SER A 567 8.95 31.45 28.42
N VAL A 568 9.20 32.24 29.48
CA VAL A 568 8.55 32.13 30.80
C VAL A 568 7.02 32.17 30.72
N ASN A 569 6.46 32.87 29.73
CA ASN A 569 5.01 33.07 29.57
C ASN A 569 4.37 32.11 28.57
N ILE A 570 5.13 31.51 27.65
CA ILE A 570 4.61 30.63 26.59
C ILE A 570 4.75 29.15 26.96
N GLY A 571 5.61 28.82 27.94
CA GLY A 571 5.81 27.47 28.49
C GLY A 571 7.19 26.89 28.15
N GLU A 572 7.82 26.25 29.13
CA GLU A 572 9.09 25.52 28.99
C GLU A 572 8.78 24.03 28.82
N GLY A 573 8.74 23.55 27.59
CA GLY A 573 8.85 22.11 27.31
C GLY A 573 10.31 21.82 26.95
N ARG A 574 10.92 20.81 27.57
CA ARG A 574 12.24 20.29 27.13
C ARG A 574 12.13 19.94 25.64
N GLN A 575 13.04 20.47 24.82
CA GLN A 575 12.92 20.37 23.37
C GLN A 575 14.24 20.00 22.72
N ASP A 576 14.12 19.25 21.63
CA ASP A 576 15.25 18.90 20.80
C ASP A 576 15.75 20.14 20.05
N THR A 577 17.06 20.36 20.10
CA THR A 577 17.70 21.39 19.29
C THR A 577 18.10 20.81 17.94
N CYS A 578 17.54 21.39 16.87
CA CYS A 578 17.84 21.03 15.50
C CYS A 578 18.95 21.91 14.93
N ILE A 579 19.96 21.28 14.34
CA ILE A 579 21.11 21.92 13.72
C ILE A 579 21.12 21.52 12.25
N ARG A 580 20.89 22.49 11.39
CA ARG A 580 21.00 22.34 9.94
C ARG A 580 22.38 22.77 9.49
N ILE A 581 23.06 21.88 8.77
CA ILE A 581 24.40 22.11 8.24
C ILE A 581 24.36 22.00 6.72
N LEU A 582 24.85 23.04 6.04
CA LEU A 582 25.11 23.02 4.61
C LEU A 582 26.61 22.92 4.36
N ALA A 583 26.99 21.95 3.54
CA ALA A 583 28.35 21.74 3.09
C ALA A 583 28.70 22.69 1.93
N ALA A 584 29.95 22.63 1.48
CA ALA A 584 30.38 23.31 0.26
C ALA A 584 29.52 22.90 -0.96
N GLU A 585 29.34 23.82 -1.91
CA GLU A 585 28.52 23.55 -3.09
C GLU A 585 28.99 22.31 -3.85
N GLY A 586 28.06 21.37 -4.10
CA GLY A 586 28.35 20.13 -4.82
C GLY A 586 29.10 19.08 -4.01
N ALA A 587 29.02 19.12 -2.68
CA ALA A 587 29.59 18.11 -1.79
C ALA A 587 29.24 16.67 -2.22
N SER A 588 30.26 15.81 -2.27
CA SER A 588 30.09 14.39 -2.58
C SER A 588 29.65 13.61 -1.34
N LEU A 589 29.20 12.34 -1.52
CA LEU A 589 28.86 11.46 -0.39
C LEU A 589 30.03 11.38 0.61
N ALA A 590 31.26 11.23 0.13
CA ALA A 590 32.44 11.17 0.99
C ALA A 590 32.71 12.48 1.77
N ASP A 591 32.32 13.63 1.21
CA ASP A 591 32.44 14.91 1.91
C ASP A 591 31.38 15.05 3.01
N LEU A 592 30.16 14.55 2.76
CA LEU A 592 29.08 14.56 3.75
C LEU A 592 29.32 13.51 4.84
N ASP A 593 29.83 12.32 4.50
CA ASP A 593 30.22 11.30 5.48
C ASP A 593 31.35 11.82 6.38
N ALA A 594 32.33 12.53 5.81
CA ALA A 594 33.38 13.15 6.60
C ALA A 594 32.81 14.22 7.54
N LEU A 595 31.90 15.07 7.03
CA LEU A 595 31.23 16.09 7.84
C LEU A 595 30.36 15.48 8.95
N GLU A 596 29.62 14.41 8.65
CA GLU A 596 28.85 13.63 9.63
C GLU A 596 29.75 13.07 10.73
N ASN A 597 30.90 12.49 10.37
CA ASN A 597 31.88 12.02 11.35
C ASN A 597 32.49 13.16 12.18
N ASP A 598 32.80 14.30 11.56
CA ASP A 598 33.31 15.48 12.28
C ASP A 598 32.27 15.94 13.32
N VAL A 599 30.98 15.99 12.95
CA VAL A 599 29.88 16.33 13.87
C VAL A 599 29.74 15.26 14.97
N LEU A 600 29.75 13.97 14.62
CA LEU A 600 29.72 12.87 15.60
C LEU A 600 30.88 12.94 16.59
N GLU A 601 32.10 13.25 16.16
CA GLU A 601 33.26 13.38 17.05
C GLU A 601 33.15 14.60 17.97
N LEU A 602 32.61 15.72 17.47
CA LEU A 602 32.39 16.93 18.27
C LEU A 602 31.37 16.69 19.37
N PHE A 603 30.31 15.94 19.09
CA PHE A 603 29.19 15.77 20.01
C PHE A 603 29.09 14.40 20.70
N GLY A 604 29.91 13.41 20.33
CA GLY A 604 29.88 12.02 20.80
C GLY A 604 30.28 11.76 22.26
N GLY A 605 30.30 12.79 23.11
CA GLY A 605 30.40 12.63 24.55
C GLY A 605 29.06 12.17 25.13
N GLN A 606 29.06 11.12 25.95
CA GLN A 606 27.88 10.37 26.44
C GLN A 606 26.85 11.13 27.33
N GLN A 607 26.65 12.43 27.16
CA GLN A 607 25.72 13.22 27.99
C GLN A 607 24.36 13.45 27.33
N TYR A 608 24.21 13.36 26.01
CA TYR A 608 22.97 13.64 25.29
C TYR A 608 22.74 12.62 24.16
N GLY A 609 21.47 12.31 23.87
CA GLY A 609 21.08 11.57 22.66
C GLY A 609 21.24 12.48 21.44
N ILE A 610 21.87 11.98 20.38
CA ILE A 610 22.11 12.77 19.17
C ILE A 610 21.80 11.92 17.95
N GLY A 611 20.81 12.38 17.18
CA GLY A 611 20.52 11.87 15.84
C GLY A 611 21.27 12.70 14.81
N ILE A 612 22.07 12.06 13.95
CA ILE A 612 22.71 12.73 12.82
C ILE A 612 22.29 12.03 11.54
N GLU A 613 21.84 12.83 10.57
CA GLU A 613 21.38 12.36 9.29
C GLU A 613 22.16 13.05 8.17
N ASN A 614 22.47 12.30 7.12
CA ASN A 614 23.15 12.76 5.93
C ASN A 614 22.23 12.62 4.72
N ARG A 615 22.04 13.71 3.98
CA ARG A 615 21.08 13.75 2.88
C ARG A 615 21.35 12.70 1.81
N ILE A 616 22.61 12.59 1.36
CA ILE A 616 22.92 11.69 0.25
C ILE A 616 22.72 10.24 0.70
N GLN A 617 23.08 9.93 1.94
CA GLN A 617 22.86 8.62 2.52
C GLN A 617 21.36 8.32 2.67
N GLU A 618 20.57 9.24 3.21
CA GLU A 618 19.10 9.13 3.28
C GLU A 618 18.46 8.92 1.90
N LYS A 619 18.96 9.65 0.90
CA LYS A 619 18.49 9.48 -0.49
C LYS A 619 18.78 8.08 -1.03
N ILE A 620 20.00 7.59 -0.82
CA ILE A 620 20.42 6.25 -1.23
C ILE A 620 19.55 5.20 -0.52
N THR A 621 19.33 5.35 0.77
CA THR A 621 18.45 4.47 1.57
C THR A 621 17.03 4.45 1.01
N ASN A 622 16.44 5.62 0.75
CA ASN A 622 15.11 5.75 0.18
C ASN A 622 15.02 5.16 -1.24
N ASP A 623 16.01 5.42 -2.09
CA ASP A 623 16.07 4.86 -3.45
C ASP A 623 16.18 3.33 -3.43
N TYR A 624 16.95 2.75 -2.49
CA TYR A 624 17.01 1.31 -2.29
C TYR A 624 15.69 0.73 -1.79
N MET A 625 14.97 1.41 -0.88
CA MET A 625 13.64 1.00 -0.45
C MET A 625 12.66 0.99 -1.64
N ILE A 626 12.62 2.07 -2.42
CA ILE A 626 11.77 2.18 -3.62
C ILE A 626 12.11 1.07 -4.61
N PHE A 627 13.40 0.85 -4.90
CA PHE A 627 13.84 -0.22 -5.80
C PHE A 627 13.44 -1.61 -5.29
N GLY A 628 13.58 -1.86 -3.99
CA GLY A 628 13.14 -3.10 -3.35
C GLY A 628 11.65 -3.35 -3.57
N TYR A 629 10.80 -2.33 -3.34
CA TYR A 629 9.37 -2.39 -3.62
C TYR A 629 9.08 -2.66 -5.11
N GLU A 630 9.75 -1.96 -6.03
CA GLU A 630 9.60 -2.19 -7.48
C GLU A 630 9.97 -3.61 -7.90
N LEU A 631 11.02 -4.20 -7.30
CA LEU A 631 11.45 -5.57 -7.58
C LEU A 631 10.39 -6.60 -7.16
N ILE A 632 9.87 -6.48 -5.92
CA ILE A 632 8.84 -7.38 -5.38
C ILE A 632 7.56 -7.31 -6.22
N LEU A 633 7.09 -6.08 -6.43
CA LEU A 633 5.83 -5.78 -7.08
C LEU A 633 5.90 -6.07 -8.59
N GLY A 634 7.00 -5.72 -9.25
CA GLY A 634 7.29 -6.08 -10.64
C GLY A 634 7.39 -7.60 -10.85
N GLY A 635 8.00 -8.32 -9.90
CA GLY A 635 8.02 -9.78 -9.87
C GLY A 635 6.61 -10.38 -9.79
N LEU A 636 5.77 -9.86 -8.88
CA LEU A 636 4.37 -10.28 -8.76
C LEU A 636 3.59 -10.10 -10.07
N CYS A 637 3.70 -8.92 -10.69
CA CYS A 637 3.09 -8.61 -11.98
C CYS A 637 3.56 -9.59 -13.07
N SER A 638 4.85 -9.89 -13.12
CA SER A 638 5.42 -10.81 -14.09
C SER A 638 4.84 -12.23 -13.94
N ILE A 639 4.69 -12.71 -12.71
CA ILE A 639 4.06 -14.01 -12.43
C ILE A 639 2.58 -14.00 -12.85
N LEU A 640 1.84 -12.94 -12.55
CA LEU A 640 0.44 -12.79 -12.98
C LEU A 640 0.29 -12.79 -14.49
N GLY A 641 1.20 -12.10 -15.20
CA GLY A 641 1.24 -12.11 -16.64
C GLY A 641 1.46 -13.52 -17.20
N LEU A 642 2.45 -14.25 -16.66
CA LEU A 642 2.75 -15.63 -17.07
C LEU A 642 1.55 -16.56 -16.85
N ILE A 643 0.84 -16.41 -15.73
CA ILE A 643 -0.38 -17.16 -15.40
C ILE A 643 -1.48 -16.91 -16.43
N GLY A 644 -1.75 -15.63 -16.72
CA GLY A 644 -2.73 -15.23 -17.72
C GLY A 644 -2.42 -15.88 -19.07
N ILE A 645 -1.17 -15.78 -19.51
CA ILE A 645 -0.69 -16.35 -20.78
C ILE A 645 -0.82 -17.89 -20.80
N ALA A 646 -0.39 -18.57 -19.73
CA ALA A 646 -0.43 -20.03 -19.64
C ALA A 646 -1.87 -20.56 -19.70
N ASN A 647 -2.82 -19.88 -19.03
CA ASN A 647 -4.24 -20.23 -19.10
C ASN A 647 -4.77 -20.10 -20.52
N VAL A 648 -4.47 -18.99 -21.18
CA VAL A 648 -4.92 -18.73 -22.55
C VAL A 648 -4.42 -19.79 -23.51
N PHE A 649 -3.14 -20.13 -23.41
CA PHE A 649 -2.52 -21.15 -24.22
C PHE A 649 -3.15 -22.55 -23.99
N SER A 650 -3.33 -22.95 -22.73
CA SER A 650 -3.93 -24.25 -22.40
C SER A 650 -5.37 -24.36 -22.92
N ASN A 651 -6.14 -23.29 -22.72
CA ASN A 651 -7.54 -23.23 -23.08
C ASN A 651 -7.79 -23.25 -24.59
N THR A 652 -7.03 -22.46 -25.35
CA THR A 652 -7.08 -22.48 -26.82
C THR A 652 -6.72 -23.85 -27.40
N LEU A 653 -5.69 -24.51 -26.85
CA LEU A 653 -5.31 -25.85 -27.28
C LEU A 653 -6.41 -26.89 -26.97
N GLY A 654 -7.01 -26.81 -25.79
CA GLY A 654 -8.14 -27.65 -25.39
C GLY A 654 -9.36 -27.47 -26.28
N PHE A 655 -9.70 -26.23 -26.62
CA PHE A 655 -10.78 -25.89 -27.52
C PHE A 655 -10.59 -26.48 -28.92
N LEU A 656 -9.38 -26.38 -29.48
CA LEU A 656 -9.05 -26.97 -30.78
C LEU A 656 -9.17 -28.49 -30.78
N ARG A 657 -8.73 -29.14 -29.69
CA ARG A 657 -8.84 -30.61 -29.54
C ARG A 657 -10.30 -31.07 -29.55
N GLN A 658 -11.17 -30.34 -28.85
CA GLN A 658 -12.61 -30.63 -28.84
C GLN A 658 -13.34 -30.37 -30.17
N ARG A 659 -12.68 -29.72 -31.14
CA ARG A 659 -13.25 -29.33 -32.44
C ARG A 659 -12.73 -30.14 -33.63
N ARG A 660 -11.90 -31.17 -33.39
CA ARG A 660 -11.30 -32.00 -34.46
C ARG A 660 -12.32 -32.53 -35.48
N ARG A 661 -13.48 -33.05 -35.03
CA ARG A 661 -14.57 -33.56 -35.91
C ARG A 661 -15.26 -32.46 -36.72
N GLU A 662 -15.34 -31.24 -36.19
CA GLU A 662 -15.89 -30.08 -36.91
C GLU A 662 -14.97 -29.69 -38.07
N PHE A 663 -13.66 -29.62 -37.83
CA PHE A 663 -12.67 -29.34 -38.87
C PHE A 663 -12.58 -30.45 -39.91
N ALA A 664 -12.73 -31.72 -39.51
CA ALA A 664 -12.81 -32.84 -40.45
C ALA A 664 -14.00 -32.72 -41.40
N ARG A 665 -15.16 -32.25 -40.91
CA ARG A 665 -16.35 -31.98 -41.75
C ARG A 665 -16.13 -30.80 -42.70
N TYR A 666 -15.47 -29.75 -42.26
CA TYR A 666 -15.13 -28.63 -43.16
C TYR A 666 -14.19 -29.10 -44.28
N MET A 667 -13.18 -29.91 -43.96
CA MET A 667 -12.30 -30.51 -44.96
C MET A 667 -13.05 -31.46 -45.90
N SER A 668 -14.01 -32.25 -45.42
CA SER A 668 -14.80 -33.15 -46.27
C SER A 668 -15.75 -32.41 -47.22
N ILE A 669 -16.20 -31.21 -46.86
CA ILE A 669 -17.03 -30.33 -47.71
C ILE A 669 -16.18 -29.59 -48.76
N GLY A 670 -14.83 -29.70 -48.70
CA GLY A 670 -13.91 -29.11 -49.67
C GLY A 670 -13.18 -27.86 -49.17
N MET A 671 -13.24 -27.52 -47.88
CA MET A 671 -12.47 -26.40 -47.31
C MET A 671 -10.97 -26.71 -47.35
N THR A 672 -10.21 -25.85 -48.02
CA THR A 672 -8.76 -26.00 -48.14
C THR A 672 -8.05 -25.78 -46.80
N PRO A 673 -6.88 -26.39 -46.55
CA PRO A 673 -6.08 -26.14 -45.35
C PRO A 673 -5.73 -24.67 -45.13
N SER A 674 -5.59 -23.88 -46.21
CA SER A 674 -5.43 -22.43 -46.16
C SER A 674 -6.66 -21.71 -45.61
N GLY A 675 -7.87 -22.14 -45.97
CA GLY A 675 -9.12 -21.60 -45.42
C GLY A 675 -9.24 -21.87 -43.92
N ILE A 676 -8.82 -23.06 -43.46
CA ILE A 676 -8.82 -23.41 -42.03
C ILE A 676 -7.82 -22.56 -41.25
N ARG A 677 -6.65 -22.24 -41.83
CA ARG A 677 -5.69 -21.31 -41.20
C ARG A 677 -6.28 -19.90 -41.06
N ARG A 678 -6.99 -19.39 -42.08
CA ARG A 678 -7.66 -18.08 -42.00
C ARG A 678 -8.75 -18.07 -40.93
N LEU A 679 -9.54 -19.15 -40.84
CA LEU A 679 -10.50 -19.35 -39.75
C LEU A 679 -9.82 -19.25 -38.37
N PHE A 680 -8.70 -19.95 -38.18
CA PHE A 680 -7.94 -19.88 -36.92
C PHE A 680 -7.38 -18.49 -36.61
N CYS A 681 -6.92 -17.74 -37.62
CA CYS A 681 -6.48 -16.36 -37.40
C CYS A 681 -7.62 -15.46 -36.89
N ILE A 682 -8.83 -15.63 -37.44
CA ILE A 682 -10.01 -14.87 -37.03
C ILE A 682 -10.43 -15.27 -35.60
N GLU A 683 -10.44 -16.57 -35.30
CA GLU A 683 -10.74 -17.06 -33.95
C GLU A 683 -9.70 -16.59 -32.93
N ALA A 684 -8.40 -16.60 -33.28
CA ALA A 684 -7.32 -16.08 -32.47
C ALA A 684 -7.54 -14.59 -32.14
N LEU A 685 -7.85 -13.78 -33.15
CA LEU A 685 -8.12 -12.36 -33.00
C LEU A 685 -9.28 -12.09 -32.04
N VAL A 686 -10.39 -12.83 -32.17
CA VAL A 686 -11.55 -12.67 -31.28
C VAL A 686 -11.29 -13.20 -29.88
N THR A 687 -10.54 -14.29 -29.75
CA THR A 687 -10.21 -14.90 -28.45
C THR A 687 -9.30 -14.00 -27.62
N ALA A 688 -8.28 -13.40 -28.24
CA ALA A 688 -7.38 -12.45 -27.58
C ALA A 688 -7.97 -11.04 -27.46
N GLY A 689 -8.63 -10.56 -28.52
CA GLY A 689 -9.08 -9.17 -28.62
C GLY A 689 -10.29 -8.84 -27.73
N ARG A 690 -11.24 -9.76 -27.55
CA ARG A 690 -12.42 -9.49 -26.70
C ARG A 690 -12.05 -9.18 -25.25
N PRO A 691 -11.18 -9.97 -24.59
CA PRO A 691 -10.74 -9.65 -23.24
C PRO A 691 -10.08 -8.30 -23.14
N ILE A 692 -9.16 -7.97 -24.05
CA ILE A 692 -8.45 -6.68 -24.06
C ILE A 692 -9.44 -5.52 -24.26
N LEU A 693 -10.37 -5.65 -25.20
CA LEU A 693 -11.40 -4.62 -25.47
C LEU A 693 -12.35 -4.39 -24.28
N ILE A 694 -12.59 -5.40 -23.44
CA ILE A 694 -13.39 -5.27 -22.21
C ILE A 694 -12.53 -4.71 -21.08
N THR A 695 -11.28 -5.18 -20.96
CA THR A 695 -10.36 -4.80 -19.88
C THR A 695 -9.97 -3.34 -19.95
N LEU A 696 -9.59 -2.81 -21.12
CA LEU A 696 -9.11 -1.44 -21.25
C LEU A 696 -10.10 -0.37 -20.74
N PRO A 697 -11.39 -0.32 -21.15
CA PRO A 697 -12.30 0.71 -20.66
C PRO A 697 -12.59 0.58 -19.16
N ILE A 698 -12.70 -0.64 -18.64
CA ILE A 698 -12.89 -0.86 -17.20
C ILE A 698 -11.63 -0.41 -16.44
N ALA A 699 -10.44 -0.74 -16.93
CA ALA A 699 -9.19 -0.33 -16.32
C ALA A 699 -9.03 1.19 -16.33
N VAL A 700 -9.37 1.87 -17.41
CA VAL A 700 -9.37 3.34 -17.48
C VAL A 700 -10.36 3.95 -16.49
N ALA A 701 -11.58 3.41 -16.40
CA ALA A 701 -12.58 3.91 -15.45
C ALA A 701 -12.14 3.74 -13.99
N VAL A 702 -11.61 2.56 -13.63
CA VAL A 702 -11.12 2.27 -12.28
C VAL A 702 -9.87 3.10 -11.98
N THR A 703 -8.93 3.22 -12.92
CA THR A 703 -7.74 4.06 -12.75
C THR A 703 -8.12 5.53 -12.58
N GLY A 704 -9.08 6.04 -13.36
CA GLY A 704 -9.61 7.39 -13.20
C GLY A 704 -10.27 7.62 -11.84
N PHE A 705 -10.98 6.61 -11.31
CA PHE A 705 -11.49 6.65 -9.94
C PHE A 705 -10.34 6.69 -8.91
N MET A 706 -9.31 5.87 -9.08
CA MET A 706 -8.16 5.84 -8.17
C MET A 706 -7.37 7.15 -8.19
N ILE A 707 -7.16 7.76 -9.35
CA ILE A 707 -6.53 9.08 -9.51
C ILE A 707 -7.34 10.13 -8.76
N LYS A 708 -8.66 10.17 -8.97
CA LYS A 708 -9.56 11.11 -8.28
C LYS A 708 -9.57 10.90 -6.77
N ALA A 709 -9.61 9.64 -6.32
CA ALA A 709 -9.58 9.29 -4.90
C ALA A 709 -8.24 9.61 -4.23
N SER A 710 -7.14 9.63 -4.99
CA SER A 710 -5.79 9.98 -4.52
C SER A 710 -5.46 11.46 -4.69
N TYR A 711 -6.45 12.25 -5.15
CA TYR A 711 -6.33 13.67 -5.47
C TYR A 711 -5.11 14.01 -6.34
N LEU A 712 -4.78 13.12 -7.29
CA LEU A 712 -3.66 13.30 -8.21
C LEU A 712 -4.14 13.97 -9.50
N ASP A 713 -3.33 14.86 -10.07
CA ASP A 713 -3.63 15.42 -11.37
C ASP A 713 -3.53 14.35 -12.47
N PRO A 714 -4.57 14.19 -13.32
CA PRO A 714 -4.56 13.15 -14.35
C PRO A 714 -3.38 13.25 -15.33
N MET A 715 -2.83 14.44 -15.55
CA MET A 715 -1.72 14.65 -16.46
C MET A 715 -0.42 14.04 -15.95
N GLU A 716 -0.18 14.08 -14.64
CA GLU A 716 1.03 13.51 -14.03
C GLU A 716 1.02 11.99 -14.11
N PHE A 717 -0.14 11.39 -13.86
CA PHE A 717 -0.31 9.96 -14.09
C PHE A 717 -0.07 9.61 -15.56
N MET A 718 -0.63 10.39 -16.50
CA MET A 718 -0.49 10.13 -17.94
C MET A 718 0.97 10.18 -18.41
N ALA A 719 1.80 11.04 -17.82
CA ALA A 719 3.22 11.13 -18.15
C ALA A 719 4.00 9.86 -17.77
N GLN A 720 3.57 9.14 -16.73
CA GLN A 720 4.25 7.94 -16.21
C GLN A 720 3.40 6.67 -16.35
N ALA A 721 2.32 6.73 -17.12
CA ALA A 721 1.38 5.62 -17.26
C ALA A 721 2.11 4.39 -17.82
N PRO A 722 1.84 3.17 -17.31
CA PRO A 722 2.57 1.95 -17.67
C PRO A 722 2.10 1.36 -19.01
N VAL A 723 1.98 2.22 -20.04
CA VAL A 723 1.46 1.88 -21.37
C VAL A 723 2.32 0.82 -22.05
N ILE A 724 3.64 0.92 -21.96
CA ILE A 724 4.57 -0.02 -22.59
C ILE A 724 4.42 -1.44 -22.02
N PRO A 725 4.51 -1.66 -20.68
CA PRO A 725 4.24 -2.98 -20.09
C PRO A 725 2.85 -3.55 -20.45
N ILE A 726 1.81 -2.71 -20.42
CA ILE A 726 0.45 -3.14 -20.78
C ILE A 726 0.38 -3.58 -22.25
N LEU A 727 0.99 -2.82 -23.16
CA LEU A 727 1.03 -3.12 -24.59
C LEU A 727 1.84 -4.39 -24.86
N LEU A 728 3.00 -4.57 -24.22
CA LEU A 728 3.79 -5.80 -24.31
C LEU A 728 3.00 -7.02 -23.83
N PHE A 729 2.25 -6.88 -22.73
CA PHE A 729 1.39 -7.95 -22.24
C PHE A 729 0.24 -8.27 -23.21
N CYS A 730 -0.41 -7.25 -23.77
CA CYS A 730 -1.43 -7.43 -24.80
C CYS A 730 -0.87 -8.16 -26.03
N LEU A 731 0.31 -7.75 -26.52
CA LEU A 731 1.02 -8.41 -27.62
C LEU A 731 1.39 -9.86 -27.27
N ALA A 732 1.83 -10.12 -26.03
CA ALA A 732 2.11 -11.47 -25.56
C ALA A 732 0.86 -12.35 -25.58
N ILE A 733 -0.30 -11.84 -25.14
CA ILE A 733 -1.58 -12.57 -25.25
C ILE A 733 -1.87 -12.92 -26.72
N PHE A 734 -1.79 -11.95 -27.63
CA PHE A 734 -1.99 -12.22 -29.07
C PHE A 734 -1.00 -13.25 -29.61
N GLY A 735 0.29 -13.11 -29.27
CA GLY A 735 1.36 -14.02 -29.71
C GLY A 735 1.15 -15.45 -29.22
N PHE A 736 0.82 -15.64 -27.95
CA PHE A 736 0.59 -16.98 -27.37
C PHE A 736 -0.72 -17.60 -27.85
N VAL A 737 -1.79 -16.83 -28.07
CA VAL A 737 -3.00 -17.32 -28.72
C VAL A 737 -2.69 -17.78 -30.14
N ALA A 738 -2.00 -16.94 -30.93
CA ALA A 738 -1.62 -17.29 -32.29
C ALA A 738 -0.74 -18.55 -32.33
N LEU A 739 0.23 -18.66 -31.41
CA LEU A 739 1.08 -19.84 -31.26
C LEU A 739 0.26 -21.11 -30.92
N ALA A 740 -0.70 -21.00 -30.00
CA ALA A 740 -1.57 -22.12 -29.64
C ALA A 740 -2.42 -22.59 -30.83
N TYR A 741 -3.00 -21.65 -31.59
CA TYR A 741 -3.73 -21.96 -32.83
C TYR A 741 -2.83 -22.53 -33.92
N TYR A 742 -1.60 -22.05 -34.05
CA TYR A 742 -0.62 -22.59 -34.99
C TYR A 742 -0.25 -24.04 -34.66
N LEU A 743 0.11 -24.33 -33.41
CA LEU A 743 0.50 -25.66 -32.95
C LEU A 743 -0.69 -26.64 -32.98
N GLY A 744 -1.84 -26.23 -32.46
CA GLY A 744 -3.07 -27.01 -32.47
C GLY A 744 -3.57 -27.27 -33.88
N GLY A 745 -3.58 -26.25 -34.74
CA GLY A 745 -3.97 -26.34 -36.13
C GLY A 745 -3.07 -27.25 -36.96
N ARG A 746 -1.74 -27.18 -36.78
CA ARG A 746 -0.78 -28.07 -37.43
C ARG A 746 -1.02 -29.54 -37.07
N ARG A 747 -1.40 -29.82 -35.82
CA ARG A 747 -1.72 -31.18 -35.36
C ARG A 747 -3.04 -31.67 -35.96
N VAL A 748 -4.08 -30.83 -36.00
CA VAL A 748 -5.39 -31.18 -36.57
C VAL A 748 -5.31 -31.42 -38.08
N MET A 749 -4.59 -30.57 -38.82
CA MET A 749 -4.46 -30.69 -40.29
C MET A 749 -3.63 -31.89 -40.75
N ARG A 750 -2.85 -32.52 -39.86
CA ARG A 750 -2.04 -33.71 -40.18
C ARG A 750 -2.76 -35.03 -39.90
N CYS A 751 -3.96 -34.99 -39.32
CA CYS A 751 -4.73 -36.18 -39.02
C CYS A 751 -5.45 -36.71 -40.28
N ASN A 752 -5.44 -38.04 -40.48
CA ASN A 752 -6.23 -38.66 -41.54
C ASN A 752 -7.73 -38.35 -41.35
N LEU A 753 -8.40 -37.97 -42.43
CA LEU A 753 -9.81 -37.60 -42.42
C LEU A 753 -10.71 -38.76 -41.97
N SER A 754 -10.34 -39.99 -42.35
CA SER A 754 -10.99 -41.22 -41.92
C SER A 754 -10.92 -41.40 -40.41
N ASP A 755 -9.75 -41.18 -39.82
CA ASP A 755 -9.51 -41.41 -38.39
C ASP A 755 -10.21 -40.33 -37.55
N ALA A 756 -10.22 -39.09 -38.05
CA ALA A 756 -10.95 -38.00 -37.41
C ALA A 756 -12.49 -38.18 -37.44
N LEU A 757 -13.02 -38.92 -38.42
CA LEU A 757 -14.46 -39.21 -38.56
C LEU A 757 -14.88 -40.55 -37.93
N ARG A 758 -13.96 -41.51 -37.79
CA ARG A 758 -14.19 -42.88 -37.29
C ARG A 758 -13.97 -43.07 -35.79
N ASP A 759 -13.59 -42.01 -35.08
CA ASP A 759 -13.04 -42.01 -33.72
C ASP A 759 -14.06 -42.40 -32.62
N ASP A 760 -14.61 -43.62 -32.67
CA ASP A 760 -15.48 -44.19 -31.63
C ASP A 760 -14.86 -45.41 -30.94
N THR A 761 -13.59 -45.78 -31.16
CA THR A 761 -13.09 -47.04 -30.57
C THR A 761 -11.72 -47.10 -29.90
N LEU A 762 -10.66 -46.36 -30.24
CA LEU A 762 -9.36 -46.60 -29.60
C LEU A 762 -8.45 -45.37 -29.56
N GLU A 763 -8.32 -44.75 -28.38
CA GLU A 763 -7.05 -44.27 -27.78
C GLU A 763 -7.23 -43.93 -26.29
#